data_AF-A0A6L9Z4Q2-F1
#
_entry.id   AF-A0A6L9Z4Q2-F1
#
_cell.length_a   1.000
_cell.length_b   1.000
_cell.length_c   1.000
_cell.angle_alpha   90.00
_cell.angle_beta   90.00
_cell.angle_gamma   90.00
#
_symmetry.space_group_name_H-M   'P 1'
#
loop_
_entity.id
_entity.type
_entity.pdbx_description
1 polymer ?
#
loop_
_entity_poly.entity_id
_entity_poly.type
_entity_poly.pdbx_seq_one_letter_code
_entity_poly.pdbx_strand_id
1 'polypeptide(L)'
;MLEIGAGTGGTTSYMLPHLAPEQTEYTFTDIGALFTAKAQEKFQDYKFISYKTLDIEVDPKSQGFEAHQYDVIIAANVLHATTNMKQTLSHVRELLADGGMLVLYEATGKTRSVDLVFGLLEGWWKFSDYELRPDYPLLSREKWHYVLRETGFTEVVTMPEVEGMAEVLSEQTVIVAKASPTTLEQIQEKAKGWLILADSQGIGKHLARQLNSVGEVCTLVFAGEKYQQVAPGEFSINPNNLSELEEVIETVAGKSASLYGVVQCWTTEAGVGQAINSEELGSLSKLGCGTTLSLVQALVKAGLSTVPRLWLVTSGAQAVPSNNPVIPAVAQSSVWGMGKVISLEHPELNCTRLDLDPDSVIEDQANALFNEIWSEDSEDQVAWRGDGRYVARLVASHHQQAVAQQLVPSQPFKLGSSQKGSLDNLVLEPVTRRSPGAGEVEIRIKATGLNFLDVVSGLGLVPQQVDGMSQKHLVEMNSFGAECAGEIVAVGSQVRDFQVGDLVMAMAHGSFSQYVTVDATYVVIKPEHLSFEEAASIPVNFLTAYYALHHVAKIKAGDRVLIHAAAGGTGMAAVQIAQQAGAEVLGTASPPKWEALRNMGVKHIMNSRTYEFADQVMEITKGKGVDIVLNSLTSGEFISKSMSVVTQSGRFVEIAKRGVWDSSQVAEVRPDVSYFVVDLVKESIEQPELINSMLQELKEEFSNGLLQPAPIKVFPIEEVIDAFRYMQQAKHIGKIVVSQTQLADGTTQKPLSFRSEASYLITGGMGGLGLLVANWMVSKGVKHLVLLGRRSPDDATKKKITELEMAGASVVVEKADVSDFESMKGVWQRIEESNRPLAGVIHSAGMLSDGVLQNQSWSSFEQVMAPKVQGAWHLHKLSQNQSLDFFVMFSSVASLLGSPGQGNHSAANGFLDGLAHYRRAMGLPGLSIHWGAVSQVGEAAERGADVRAGKQGMGVISPTQVLESLELLMSGSDVEVGVVPIEWSGWQERVAQWPFLADWKERTVLTATKDNRLLEQLKSVSFMEREKILISHIQNKAARVLAMKNHLVNIHKPLNEMGLDSLMSIELRNQIQSELEVDVPITKFMEGITIAALSNELNQQLTQSDRTDNTKEKNWIEVEL
;
A
#
# COMPACT_ATOMS: atom_id res chain seq x y z
N MET A 1 -33.58 6.86 5.54
CA MET A 1 -34.16 8.23 5.43
C MET A 1 -34.10 8.69 3.98
N LEU A 2 -35.09 9.46 3.50
CA LEU A 2 -35.10 10.07 2.17
C LEU A 2 -35.35 11.58 2.30
N GLU A 3 -34.59 12.40 1.57
CA GLU A 3 -34.85 13.83 1.42
C GLU A 3 -35.29 14.15 -0.01
N ILE A 4 -36.50 14.67 -0.17
CA ILE A 4 -37.10 15.01 -1.47
C ILE A 4 -36.74 16.45 -1.82
N GLY A 5 -36.18 16.67 -3.02
CA GLY A 5 -35.86 18.01 -3.52
C GLY A 5 -34.89 18.79 -2.64
N ALA A 6 -33.80 18.14 -2.23
CA ALA A 6 -32.82 18.66 -1.30
C ALA A 6 -32.01 19.85 -1.86
N GLY A 7 -32.02 20.08 -3.18
CA GLY A 7 -31.43 21.25 -3.83
C GLY A 7 -29.94 21.43 -3.54
N THR A 8 -29.59 22.55 -2.90
CA THR A 8 -28.19 22.86 -2.52
C THR A 8 -27.71 22.11 -1.27
N GLY A 9 -28.55 21.26 -0.69
CA GLY A 9 -28.31 20.51 0.54
C GLY A 9 -28.29 21.41 1.77
N GLY A 10 -29.16 22.43 1.81
CA GLY A 10 -29.30 23.32 2.96
C GLY A 10 -29.70 22.54 4.20
N THR A 11 -30.85 21.87 4.15
CA THR A 11 -31.34 21.00 5.23
C THR A 11 -30.37 19.85 5.51
N THR A 12 -29.91 19.16 4.46
CA THR A 12 -28.91 18.09 4.55
C THR A 12 -27.68 18.49 5.39
N SER A 13 -27.11 19.67 5.15
CA SER A 13 -25.90 20.12 5.86
C SER A 13 -26.07 20.32 7.37
N TYR A 14 -27.30 20.62 7.81
CA TYR A 14 -27.62 20.71 9.23
C TYR A 14 -27.94 19.34 9.83
N MET A 15 -28.52 18.43 9.06
CA MET A 15 -28.96 17.14 9.58
C MET A 15 -27.82 16.15 9.76
N LEU A 16 -26.93 16.01 8.77
CA LEU A 16 -25.90 14.98 8.76
C LEU A 16 -25.03 14.92 10.02
N PRO A 17 -24.58 16.04 10.64
CA PRO A 17 -23.79 15.99 11.87
C PRO A 17 -24.51 15.41 13.10
N HIS A 18 -25.85 15.33 13.07
CA HIS A 18 -26.67 14.85 14.18
C HIS A 18 -27.13 13.40 14.01
N LEU A 19 -26.83 12.78 12.87
CA LEU A 19 -27.21 11.40 12.56
C LEU A 19 -26.07 10.46 12.92
N ALA A 20 -26.40 9.33 13.55
CA ALA A 20 -25.43 8.29 13.88
C ALA A 20 -25.09 7.49 12.62
N PRO A 21 -23.83 7.51 12.13
CA PRO A 21 -23.46 6.85 10.86
C PRO A 21 -23.77 5.36 10.81
N GLU A 22 -23.64 4.68 11.96
CA GLU A 22 -23.86 3.24 12.11
C GLU A 22 -25.35 2.84 12.15
N GLN A 23 -26.27 3.81 12.20
CA GLN A 23 -27.71 3.57 12.40
C GLN A 23 -28.59 4.31 11.39
N THR A 24 -28.00 4.94 10.37
CA THR A 24 -28.75 5.81 9.45
C THR A 24 -28.29 5.60 8.03
N GLU A 25 -29.19 5.19 7.14
CA GLU A 25 -29.01 5.36 5.70
C GLU A 25 -29.74 6.63 5.24
N TYR A 26 -29.11 7.46 4.41
CA TYR A 26 -29.67 8.72 3.96
C TYR A 26 -29.69 8.81 2.43
N THR A 27 -30.84 8.96 1.81
CA THR A 27 -30.95 9.16 0.36
C THR A 27 -31.22 10.63 0.05
N PHE A 28 -30.22 11.32 -0.49
CA PHE A 28 -30.34 12.67 -1.02
C PHE A 28 -30.94 12.63 -2.42
N THR A 29 -32.03 13.39 -2.65
CA THR A 29 -32.63 13.47 -3.98
C THR A 29 -32.92 14.88 -4.45
N ASP A 30 -32.83 15.07 -5.76
CA ASP A 30 -33.28 16.27 -6.46
C ASP A 30 -33.75 15.90 -7.89
N ILE A 31 -34.52 16.76 -8.53
CA ILE A 31 -34.95 16.56 -9.93
C ILE A 31 -33.74 16.73 -10.87
N GLY A 32 -32.81 17.62 -10.54
CA GLY A 32 -31.63 17.91 -11.34
C GLY A 32 -30.40 17.10 -10.94
N ALA A 33 -29.85 16.31 -11.87
CA ALA A 33 -28.60 15.57 -11.66
C ALA A 33 -27.38 16.45 -11.28
N LEU A 34 -27.44 17.74 -11.60
CA LEU A 34 -26.42 18.71 -11.18
C LEU A 34 -26.36 18.87 -9.65
N PHE A 35 -27.51 18.85 -8.98
CA PHE A 35 -27.59 19.01 -7.53
C PHE A 35 -27.11 17.75 -6.80
N THR A 36 -27.47 16.56 -7.30
CA THR A 36 -26.97 15.29 -6.75
C THR A 36 -25.45 15.16 -6.91
N ALA A 37 -24.88 15.54 -8.07
CA ALA A 37 -23.42 15.54 -8.27
C ALA A 37 -22.69 16.53 -7.34
N LYS A 38 -23.22 17.75 -7.16
CA LYS A 38 -22.66 18.73 -6.22
C LYS A 38 -22.79 18.30 -4.77
N ALA A 39 -23.91 17.68 -4.40
CA ALA A 39 -24.11 17.13 -3.07
C ALA A 39 -23.14 15.98 -2.79
N GLN A 40 -22.87 15.13 -3.79
CA GLN A 40 -21.87 14.06 -3.70
C GLN A 40 -20.47 14.59 -3.41
N GLU A 41 -20.06 15.68 -4.05
CA GLU A 41 -18.79 16.36 -3.74
C GLU A 41 -18.81 16.98 -2.33
N LYS A 42 -19.90 17.69 -1.99
CA LYS A 42 -20.02 18.46 -0.74
C LYS A 42 -20.11 17.59 0.51
N PHE A 43 -20.77 16.43 0.44
CA PHE A 43 -21.01 15.55 1.60
C PHE A 43 -20.27 14.21 1.49
N GLN A 44 -19.19 14.14 0.70
CA GLN A 44 -18.38 12.92 0.47
C GLN A 44 -17.83 12.25 1.74
N ASP A 45 -17.72 13.00 2.83
CA ASP A 45 -17.23 12.53 4.12
C ASP A 45 -18.27 11.69 4.89
N TYR A 46 -19.56 11.83 4.56
CA TYR A 46 -20.63 11.02 5.15
C TYR A 46 -20.84 9.79 4.28
N LYS A 47 -20.40 8.61 4.72
CA LYS A 47 -20.43 7.39 3.88
C LYS A 47 -21.80 6.72 3.80
N PHE A 48 -22.72 7.09 4.69
CA PHE A 48 -24.06 6.54 4.77
C PHE A 48 -25.09 7.29 3.90
N ILE A 49 -24.63 8.25 3.08
CA ILE A 49 -25.48 8.99 2.15
C ILE A 49 -25.40 8.40 0.73
N SER A 50 -26.55 8.24 0.09
CA SER A 50 -26.69 7.90 -1.32
C SER A 50 -27.33 9.06 -2.07
N TYR A 51 -27.06 9.17 -3.37
CA TYR A 51 -27.53 10.28 -4.21
C TYR A 51 -28.30 9.73 -5.40
N LYS A 52 -29.56 10.13 -5.55
CA LYS A 52 -30.41 9.70 -6.67
C LYS A 52 -31.23 10.86 -7.20
N THR A 53 -31.54 10.88 -8.50
CA THR A 53 -32.53 11.82 -9.03
C THR A 53 -33.94 11.32 -8.71
N LEU A 54 -34.82 12.22 -8.28
CA LEU A 54 -36.24 11.89 -8.03
C LEU A 54 -37.12 13.08 -8.43
N ASP A 55 -37.98 12.86 -9.41
CA ASP A 55 -39.16 13.69 -9.64
C ASP A 55 -40.36 13.06 -8.94
N ILE A 56 -40.78 13.64 -7.81
CA ILE A 56 -41.87 13.12 -7.00
C ILE A 56 -43.24 13.21 -7.69
N GLU A 57 -43.37 13.95 -8.79
CA GLU A 57 -44.60 13.99 -9.59
C GLU A 57 -44.75 12.77 -10.51
N VAL A 58 -43.64 12.10 -10.82
CA VAL A 58 -43.61 10.84 -11.56
C VAL A 58 -43.64 9.67 -10.57
N ASP A 59 -44.25 8.55 -10.96
CA ASP A 59 -44.27 7.32 -10.15
C ASP A 59 -42.85 6.95 -9.68
N PRO A 60 -42.55 6.96 -8.37
CA PRO A 60 -41.21 6.67 -7.86
C PRO A 60 -40.69 5.28 -8.24
N LYS A 61 -41.57 4.29 -8.37
CA LYS A 61 -41.18 2.92 -8.78
C LYS A 61 -40.60 2.89 -10.19
N SER A 62 -41.16 3.69 -11.09
CA SER A 62 -40.62 3.84 -12.45
C SER A 62 -39.24 4.51 -12.49
N GLN A 63 -38.82 5.14 -11.38
CA GLN A 63 -37.54 5.84 -11.22
C GLN A 63 -36.52 5.04 -10.38
N GLY A 64 -36.82 3.78 -10.04
CA GLY A 64 -35.91 2.90 -9.28
C GLY A 64 -35.93 3.12 -7.76
N PHE A 65 -37.07 3.57 -7.23
CA PHE A 65 -37.35 3.61 -5.79
C PHE A 65 -38.33 2.50 -5.43
N GLU A 66 -38.04 1.77 -4.35
CA GLU A 66 -38.94 0.72 -3.86
C GLU A 66 -40.04 1.33 -2.99
N ALA A 67 -41.24 0.74 -3.05
CA ALA A 67 -42.33 1.13 -2.17
C ALA A 67 -41.98 0.74 -0.72
N HIS A 68 -42.44 1.55 0.24
CA HIS A 68 -42.32 1.30 1.68
C HIS A 68 -40.88 1.19 2.20
N GLN A 69 -39.92 1.76 1.48
CA GLN A 69 -38.50 1.64 1.79
C GLN A 69 -38.03 2.55 2.94
N TYR A 70 -38.71 3.67 3.20
CA TYR A 70 -38.17 4.71 4.07
C TYR A 70 -38.96 4.86 5.37
N ASP A 71 -38.26 4.81 6.51
CA ASP A 71 -38.85 5.11 7.83
C ASP A 71 -39.15 6.60 8.04
N VAL A 72 -38.35 7.46 7.42
CA VAL A 72 -38.48 8.92 7.49
C VAL A 72 -38.26 9.53 6.11
N ILE A 73 -39.22 10.32 5.66
CA ILE A 73 -39.12 11.19 4.49
C ILE A 73 -39.12 12.65 4.94
N ILE A 74 -38.22 13.44 4.37
CA ILE A 74 -38.08 14.87 4.65
C ILE A 74 -38.32 15.64 3.37
N ALA A 75 -39.15 16.67 3.46
CA ALA A 75 -39.39 17.57 2.34
C ALA A 75 -39.48 19.01 2.86
N ALA A 76 -38.53 19.86 2.44
CA ALA A 76 -38.39 21.23 2.92
C ALA A 76 -38.66 22.23 1.80
N ASN A 77 -39.81 22.91 1.87
CA ASN A 77 -40.26 23.93 0.91
C ASN A 77 -40.16 23.45 -0.55
N VAL A 78 -40.71 22.27 -0.82
CA VAL A 78 -40.57 21.60 -2.13
C VAL A 78 -41.89 21.04 -2.64
N LEU A 79 -42.75 20.51 -1.77
CA LEU A 79 -43.97 19.83 -2.23
C LEU A 79 -45.02 20.83 -2.73
N HIS A 80 -44.99 22.09 -2.26
CA HIS A 80 -45.86 23.14 -2.79
C HIS A 80 -45.60 23.45 -4.28
N ALA A 81 -44.42 23.11 -4.80
CA ALA A 81 -44.02 23.38 -6.19
C ALA A 81 -44.43 22.27 -7.18
N THR A 82 -45.32 21.35 -6.77
CA THR A 82 -45.85 20.29 -7.64
C THR A 82 -47.23 20.64 -8.23
N THR A 83 -47.58 19.99 -9.33
CA THR A 83 -48.81 20.21 -10.10
C THR A 83 -50.06 19.77 -9.33
N ASN A 84 -50.01 18.60 -8.68
CA ASN A 84 -51.14 18.02 -7.95
C ASN A 84 -50.70 17.49 -6.58
N MET A 85 -51.14 18.16 -5.50
CA MET A 85 -50.69 17.83 -4.15
C MET A 85 -51.15 16.44 -3.70
N LYS A 86 -52.36 16.00 -4.07
CA LYS A 86 -52.88 14.69 -3.67
C LYS A 86 -52.07 13.57 -4.30
N GLN A 87 -51.72 13.69 -5.58
CA GLN A 87 -50.87 12.72 -6.27
C GLN A 87 -49.46 12.70 -5.68
N THR A 88 -48.84 13.87 -5.50
CA THR A 88 -47.52 13.98 -4.87
C THR A 88 -47.49 13.28 -3.51
N LEU A 89 -48.47 13.57 -2.65
CA LEU A 89 -48.55 12.94 -1.32
C LEU A 89 -48.87 11.43 -1.39
N SER A 90 -49.56 10.96 -2.44
CA SER A 90 -49.74 9.53 -2.68
C SER A 90 -48.41 8.84 -2.99
N HIS A 91 -47.56 9.43 -3.82
CA HIS A 91 -46.22 8.91 -4.09
C HIS A 91 -45.32 8.96 -2.84
N VAL A 92 -45.38 10.05 -2.06
CA VAL A 92 -44.68 10.13 -0.78
C VAL A 92 -45.16 9.06 0.19
N ARG A 93 -46.48 8.82 0.26
CA ARG A 93 -47.07 7.77 1.11
C ARG A 93 -46.64 6.38 0.68
N GLU A 94 -46.52 6.15 -0.62
CA GLU A 94 -46.07 4.88 -1.20
C GLU A 94 -44.60 4.57 -0.87
N LEU A 95 -43.75 5.59 -0.76
CA LEU A 95 -42.34 5.44 -0.38
C LEU A 95 -42.13 5.20 1.13
N LEU A 96 -43.08 5.61 1.98
CA LEU A 96 -42.99 5.46 3.44
C LEU A 96 -43.34 4.04 3.89
N ALA A 97 -42.49 3.49 4.76
CA ALA A 97 -42.76 2.27 5.51
C ALA A 97 -44.01 2.43 6.40
N ASP A 98 -44.57 1.31 6.85
CA ASP A 98 -45.71 1.32 7.75
C ASP A 98 -45.36 2.00 9.08
N GLY A 99 -46.14 3.01 9.46
CA GLY A 99 -45.84 3.85 10.62
C GLY A 99 -44.64 4.79 10.44
N GLY A 100 -44.06 4.85 9.24
CA GLY A 100 -43.02 5.81 8.87
C GLY A 100 -43.51 7.26 8.94
N MET A 101 -42.58 8.19 9.06
CA MET A 101 -42.85 9.61 9.30
C MET A 101 -42.49 10.48 8.09
N LEU A 102 -43.45 11.32 7.70
CA LEU A 102 -43.18 12.46 6.83
C LEU A 102 -42.91 13.69 7.70
N VAL A 103 -41.76 14.33 7.47
CA VAL A 103 -41.38 15.60 8.10
C VAL A 103 -41.37 16.68 7.02
N LEU A 104 -42.37 17.55 7.06
CA LEU A 104 -42.49 18.70 6.17
C LEU A 104 -42.01 19.96 6.87
N TYR A 105 -41.22 20.76 6.17
CA TYR A 105 -40.96 22.15 6.54
C TYR A 105 -41.49 23.05 5.43
N GLU A 106 -42.57 23.77 5.67
CA GLU A 106 -43.29 24.48 4.61
C GLU A 106 -43.72 25.90 5.04
N ALA A 107 -43.70 26.80 4.05
CA ALA A 107 -44.39 28.07 4.10
C ALA A 107 -45.91 27.85 4.05
N THR A 108 -46.67 28.49 4.94
CA THR A 108 -48.12 28.28 5.08
C THR A 108 -48.98 29.53 4.92
N GLY A 109 -48.35 30.68 4.70
CA GLY A 109 -49.04 31.96 4.48
C GLY A 109 -48.57 32.67 3.22
N LYS A 110 -49.43 33.56 2.71
CA LYS A 110 -49.16 34.36 1.51
C LYS A 110 -48.33 35.58 1.93
N THR A 111 -47.09 35.69 1.49
CA THR A 111 -46.27 36.88 1.75
C THR A 111 -45.71 37.48 0.47
N ARG A 112 -45.74 38.82 0.39
CA ARG A 112 -45.16 39.55 -0.75
C ARG A 112 -43.67 39.29 -0.91
N SER A 113 -42.95 39.04 0.18
CA SER A 113 -41.52 38.70 0.16
C SER A 113 -41.25 37.39 -0.56
N VAL A 114 -42.08 36.37 -0.33
CA VAL A 114 -41.97 35.08 -1.02
C VAL A 114 -42.34 35.24 -2.49
N ASP A 115 -43.38 36.00 -2.83
CA ASP A 115 -43.77 36.26 -4.21
C ASP A 115 -42.69 36.99 -5.02
N LEU A 116 -42.00 37.96 -4.41
CA LEU A 116 -40.93 38.70 -5.07
C LEU A 116 -39.68 37.84 -5.37
N VAL A 117 -39.45 36.79 -4.58
CA VAL A 117 -38.29 35.91 -4.73
C VAL A 117 -38.61 34.71 -5.61
N PHE A 118 -39.70 34.00 -5.32
CA PHE A 118 -40.04 32.74 -5.96
C PHE A 118 -41.15 32.87 -7.00
N GLY A 119 -42.00 33.90 -6.93
CA GLY A 119 -43.09 34.13 -7.90
C GLY A 119 -42.63 34.45 -9.32
N LEU A 120 -41.32 34.63 -9.54
CA LEU A 120 -40.72 34.74 -10.86
C LEU A 120 -40.31 33.38 -11.47
N LEU A 121 -40.34 32.31 -10.68
CA LEU A 121 -40.01 30.96 -11.14
C LEU A 121 -41.25 30.28 -11.74
N GLU A 122 -41.09 29.67 -12.90
CA GLU A 122 -42.17 28.96 -13.59
C GLU A 122 -42.78 27.84 -12.70
N GLY A 123 -41.93 27.13 -11.95
CA GLY A 123 -42.35 26.09 -11.01
C GLY A 123 -43.22 26.59 -9.85
N TRP A 124 -43.16 27.87 -9.49
CA TRP A 124 -43.97 28.45 -8.40
C TRP A 124 -45.47 28.46 -8.74
N TRP A 125 -45.81 28.53 -10.03
CA TRP A 125 -47.19 28.61 -10.51
C TRP A 125 -47.67 27.31 -11.19
N LYS A 126 -46.98 26.18 -10.94
CA LYS A 126 -47.22 24.89 -11.63
C LYS A 126 -48.51 24.17 -11.21
N PHE A 127 -49.12 24.55 -10.08
CA PHE A 127 -50.28 23.86 -9.53
C PHE A 127 -51.52 23.91 -10.42
N SER A 128 -52.31 22.83 -10.44
CA SER A 128 -53.57 22.73 -11.19
C SER A 128 -54.73 22.13 -10.39
N ASP A 129 -54.52 21.81 -9.11
CA ASP A 129 -55.52 21.32 -8.15
C ASP A 129 -56.26 22.48 -7.49
N TYR A 130 -56.98 23.26 -8.30
CA TYR A 130 -57.62 24.53 -7.90
C TYR A 130 -58.65 24.37 -6.77
N GLU A 131 -59.25 23.21 -6.61
CA GLU A 131 -60.06 22.86 -5.43
C GLU A 131 -59.29 22.97 -4.10
N LEU A 132 -57.99 22.65 -4.10
CA LEU A 132 -57.13 22.73 -2.92
C LEU A 132 -56.35 24.06 -2.89
N ARG A 133 -55.81 24.47 -4.04
CA ARG A 133 -55.01 25.69 -4.27
C ARG A 133 -55.71 26.60 -5.28
N PRO A 134 -56.71 27.40 -4.88
CA PRO A 134 -57.56 28.13 -5.83
C PRO A 134 -56.83 29.23 -6.60
N ASP A 135 -55.86 29.90 -5.97
CA ASP A 135 -55.21 31.09 -6.52
C ASP A 135 -53.74 31.26 -6.09
N TYR A 136 -53.17 30.29 -5.38
CA TYR A 136 -51.83 30.41 -4.78
C TYR A 136 -51.19 29.06 -4.45
N PRO A 137 -49.86 28.89 -4.59
CA PRO A 137 -49.21 27.59 -4.48
C PRO A 137 -49.10 27.05 -3.04
N LEU A 138 -49.05 27.92 -2.04
CA LEU A 138 -48.91 27.53 -0.64
C LEU A 138 -50.26 27.14 -0.01
N LEU A 139 -50.22 26.16 0.89
CA LEU A 139 -51.37 25.71 1.67
C LEU A 139 -51.32 26.26 3.10
N SER A 140 -52.48 26.63 3.65
CA SER A 140 -52.57 26.92 5.08
C SER A 140 -52.30 25.67 5.92
N ARG A 141 -51.98 25.85 7.21
CA ARG A 141 -51.78 24.74 8.15
C ARG A 141 -52.97 23.78 8.15
N GLU A 142 -54.21 24.31 8.16
CA GLU A 142 -55.43 23.49 8.14
C GLU A 142 -55.57 22.70 6.83
N LYS A 143 -55.23 23.31 5.69
CA LYS A 143 -55.27 22.63 4.39
C LYS A 143 -54.22 21.54 4.27
N TRP A 144 -53.03 21.74 4.83
CA TRP A 144 -52.01 20.69 4.95
C TRP A 144 -52.52 19.50 5.79
N HIS A 145 -53.09 19.78 6.97
CA HIS A 145 -53.71 18.74 7.81
C HIS A 145 -54.81 17.98 7.08
N TYR A 146 -55.67 18.69 6.35
CA TYR A 146 -56.74 18.10 5.57
C TYR A 146 -56.19 17.17 4.47
N VAL A 147 -55.28 17.67 3.62
CA VAL A 147 -54.78 16.90 2.48
C VAL A 147 -53.95 15.69 2.91
N LEU A 148 -53.14 15.82 3.98
CA LEU A 148 -52.37 14.70 4.54
C LEU A 148 -53.29 13.59 5.06
N ARG A 149 -54.38 13.94 5.75
CA ARG A 149 -55.35 12.94 6.22
C ARG A 149 -56.08 12.25 5.07
N GLU A 150 -56.45 13.03 4.05
CA GLU A 150 -57.07 12.52 2.83
C GLU A 150 -56.15 11.56 2.04
N THR A 151 -54.83 11.73 2.12
CA THR A 151 -53.84 10.91 1.38
C THR A 151 -53.21 9.81 2.22
N GLY A 152 -53.85 9.41 3.31
CA GLY A 152 -53.45 8.22 4.07
C GLY A 152 -52.37 8.47 5.11
N PHE A 153 -52.32 9.67 5.69
CA PHE A 153 -51.55 9.98 6.90
C PHE A 153 -52.44 10.14 8.13
N THR A 154 -51.90 9.76 9.28
CA THR A 154 -52.46 9.86 10.63
C THR A 154 -51.51 10.63 11.53
N GLU A 155 -51.94 10.93 12.76
CA GLU A 155 -51.10 11.60 13.77
C GLU A 155 -50.40 12.88 13.23
N VAL A 156 -51.13 13.65 12.41
CA VAL A 156 -50.60 14.91 11.85
C VAL A 156 -50.47 15.92 12.98
N VAL A 157 -49.23 16.26 13.32
CA VAL A 157 -48.85 17.21 14.37
C VAL A 157 -48.05 18.35 13.75
N THR A 158 -48.30 19.55 14.24
CA THR A 158 -47.51 20.73 13.90
C THR A 158 -46.69 21.11 15.13
N MET A 159 -45.35 21.11 15.01
CA MET A 159 -44.45 21.40 16.15
C MET A 159 -44.41 22.92 16.44
N PRO A 160 -44.26 23.33 17.71
CA PRO A 160 -44.97 24.51 18.24
C PRO A 160 -44.30 25.85 17.89
N GLU A 161 -45.13 26.89 17.91
CA GLU A 161 -44.69 28.29 17.93
C GLU A 161 -43.84 28.54 19.17
N VAL A 162 -42.54 28.79 18.97
CA VAL A 162 -41.64 29.19 20.05
C VAL A 162 -42.02 30.60 20.49
N GLU A 163 -42.44 30.77 21.76
CA GLU A 163 -42.69 32.09 22.36
C GLU A 163 -41.47 33.01 22.14
N GLY A 164 -41.68 34.11 21.41
CA GLY A 164 -40.63 35.12 21.14
C GLY A 164 -40.09 35.16 19.70
N MET A 165 -40.59 34.32 18.77
CA MET A 165 -40.26 34.48 17.34
C MET A 165 -40.95 35.70 16.72
N ALA A 166 -40.25 36.40 15.83
CA ALA A 166 -40.79 37.54 15.08
C ALA A 166 -41.98 37.10 14.20
N GLU A 167 -43.01 37.94 14.08
CA GLU A 167 -44.24 37.70 13.29
C GLU A 167 -43.96 37.19 11.86
N VAL A 168 -42.83 37.59 11.26
CA VAL A 168 -42.40 37.17 9.91
C VAL A 168 -41.99 35.69 9.82
N LEU A 169 -41.56 35.08 10.94
CA LEU A 169 -41.23 33.65 11.03
C LEU A 169 -42.43 32.78 11.42
N SER A 170 -43.57 33.40 11.79
CA SER A 170 -44.78 32.66 12.21
C SER A 170 -45.49 31.91 11.07
N GLU A 171 -45.13 32.17 9.82
CA GLU A 171 -45.77 31.54 8.65
C GLU A 171 -45.00 30.34 8.07
N GLN A 172 -43.86 29.96 8.64
CA GLN A 172 -43.16 28.71 8.34
C GLN A 172 -43.45 27.69 9.43
N THR A 173 -43.63 26.42 9.07
CA THR A 173 -43.97 25.41 10.06
C THR A 173 -43.38 24.05 9.75
N VAL A 174 -43.06 23.31 10.81
CA VAL A 174 -42.75 21.88 10.73
C VAL A 174 -44.03 21.08 10.97
N ILE A 175 -44.41 20.26 10.00
CA ILE A 175 -45.54 19.34 10.08
C ILE A 175 -44.97 17.93 10.06
N VAL A 176 -45.26 17.15 11.09
CA VAL A 176 -44.91 15.73 11.16
C VAL A 176 -46.20 14.94 10.99
N ALA A 177 -46.20 13.99 10.07
CA ALA A 177 -47.34 13.13 9.80
C ALA A 177 -46.88 11.68 9.71
N LYS A 178 -47.66 10.77 10.29
CA LYS A 178 -47.35 9.34 10.29
C LYS A 178 -48.14 8.64 9.20
N ALA A 179 -47.52 7.75 8.45
CA ALA A 179 -48.23 6.89 7.50
C ALA A 179 -49.34 6.09 8.22
N SER A 180 -50.59 6.18 7.76
CA SER A 180 -51.70 5.37 8.31
C SER A 180 -51.36 3.89 8.22
N PRO A 181 -51.64 3.07 9.25
CA PRO A 181 -51.44 1.63 9.18
C PRO A 181 -52.22 1.07 8.01
N THR A 182 -51.53 0.51 7.03
CA THR A 182 -52.18 -0.19 5.93
C THR A 182 -52.71 -1.49 6.51
N THR A 183 -54.03 -1.72 6.47
CA THR A 183 -54.56 -3.04 6.85
C THR A 183 -53.88 -4.04 5.94
N LEU A 184 -53.05 -4.89 6.53
CA LEU A 184 -52.26 -5.91 5.86
C LEU A 184 -53.20 -6.78 4.99
N GLU A 185 -53.31 -6.47 3.70
CA GLU A 185 -52.76 -7.48 2.80
C GLU A 185 -51.30 -7.49 3.15
N GLN A 186 -50.88 -8.51 3.90
CA GLN A 186 -49.49 -8.76 4.14
C GLN A 186 -48.81 -8.67 2.77
N ILE A 187 -48.02 -7.63 2.53
CA ILE A 187 -46.75 -7.88 1.88
C ILE A 187 -46.02 -8.72 2.94
N GLN A 188 -46.34 -10.02 2.97
CA GLN A 188 -45.34 -11.00 3.31
C GLN A 188 -44.15 -10.54 2.46
N GLU A 189 -43.04 -10.15 3.09
CA GLU A 189 -41.78 -10.35 2.39
C GLU A 189 -41.89 -11.77 1.86
N LYS A 190 -42.00 -11.90 0.53
CA LYS A 190 -42.15 -13.21 -0.07
C LYS A 190 -40.95 -13.97 0.44
N ALA A 191 -41.20 -15.05 1.15
CA ALA A 191 -40.15 -15.89 1.70
C ALA A 191 -39.08 -16.08 0.64
N LYS A 192 -37.85 -15.69 0.95
CA LYS A 192 -36.73 -15.73 0.02
C LYS A 192 -36.51 -17.19 -0.34
N GLY A 193 -36.41 -17.46 -1.64
CA GLY A 193 -36.08 -18.78 -2.13
C GLY A 193 -34.60 -19.06 -1.91
N TRP A 194 -34.28 -20.20 -1.32
CA TRP A 194 -32.92 -20.72 -1.18
C TRP A 194 -32.78 -22.05 -1.91
N LEU A 195 -31.75 -22.16 -2.74
CA LEU A 195 -31.36 -23.42 -3.36
C LEU A 195 -30.10 -23.95 -2.67
N ILE A 196 -30.20 -25.09 -2.00
CA ILE A 196 -29.10 -25.69 -1.26
C ILE A 196 -28.73 -27.01 -1.92
N LEU A 197 -27.55 -27.05 -2.54
CA LEU A 197 -26.97 -28.30 -3.04
C LEU A 197 -26.40 -29.04 -1.83
N ALA A 198 -27.25 -29.85 -1.21
CA ALA A 198 -27.05 -30.42 0.11
C ALA A 198 -26.09 -31.61 0.07
N ASP A 199 -25.12 -31.58 0.99
CA ASP A 199 -24.18 -32.66 1.26
C ASP A 199 -24.84 -33.86 1.96
N SER A 200 -24.13 -34.96 1.94
CA SER A 200 -24.49 -36.25 2.53
C SER A 200 -24.32 -36.27 4.05
N GLN A 201 -23.47 -35.39 4.61
CA GLN A 201 -23.16 -35.31 6.04
C GLN A 201 -24.28 -34.60 6.83
N GLY A 202 -25.04 -33.72 6.16
CA GLY A 202 -26.23 -33.08 6.68
C GLY A 202 -26.06 -31.59 7.03
N ILE A 203 -24.98 -30.93 6.61
CA ILE A 203 -24.78 -29.48 6.84
C ILE A 203 -25.91 -28.70 6.15
N GLY A 204 -26.13 -28.95 4.86
CA GLY A 204 -27.19 -28.29 4.08
C GLY A 204 -28.60 -28.55 4.62
N LYS A 205 -28.85 -29.74 5.19
CA LYS A 205 -30.14 -30.07 5.83
C LYS A 205 -30.35 -29.26 7.12
N HIS A 206 -29.31 -29.09 7.93
CA HIS A 206 -29.40 -28.28 9.15
C HIS A 206 -29.58 -26.81 8.81
N LEU A 207 -28.81 -26.29 7.85
CA LEU A 207 -28.99 -24.94 7.34
C LEU A 207 -30.43 -24.69 6.88
N ALA A 208 -31.00 -25.61 6.08
CA ALA A 208 -32.37 -25.49 5.61
C ALA A 208 -33.39 -25.44 6.76
N ARG A 209 -33.19 -26.21 7.84
CA ARG A 209 -34.06 -26.13 9.02
C ARG A 209 -33.99 -24.76 9.68
N GLN A 210 -32.80 -24.16 9.78
CA GLN A 210 -32.61 -22.84 10.36
C GLN A 210 -33.24 -21.74 9.51
N LEU A 211 -32.99 -21.76 8.20
CA LEU A 211 -33.62 -20.85 7.24
C LEU A 211 -35.16 -20.96 7.25
N ASN A 212 -35.69 -22.19 7.24
CA ASN A 212 -37.14 -22.41 7.35
C ASN A 212 -37.69 -21.92 8.71
N SER A 213 -36.91 -21.97 9.79
CA SER A 213 -37.34 -21.50 11.12
C SER A 213 -37.50 -19.99 11.21
N VAL A 214 -36.79 -19.24 10.35
CA VAL A 214 -36.92 -17.78 10.21
C VAL A 214 -37.85 -17.37 9.07
N GLY A 215 -38.58 -18.33 8.49
CA GLY A 215 -39.65 -18.07 7.52
C GLY A 215 -39.23 -18.16 6.05
N GLU A 216 -38.00 -18.57 5.74
CA GLU A 216 -37.50 -18.71 4.37
C GLU A 216 -37.93 -20.04 3.72
N VAL A 217 -37.86 -20.14 2.38
CA VAL A 217 -38.24 -21.35 1.64
C VAL A 217 -37.00 -22.00 1.03
N CYS A 218 -36.63 -23.17 1.54
CA CYS A 218 -35.48 -23.92 1.03
C CYS A 218 -35.87 -25.04 0.07
N THR A 219 -35.15 -25.14 -1.04
CA THR A 219 -35.11 -26.33 -1.89
C THR A 219 -33.77 -27.05 -1.71
N LEU A 220 -33.81 -28.32 -1.33
CA LEU A 220 -32.63 -29.16 -1.18
C LEU A 220 -32.40 -29.98 -2.46
N VAL A 221 -31.15 -30.03 -2.91
CA VAL A 221 -30.72 -30.83 -4.05
C VAL A 221 -29.59 -31.76 -3.64
N PHE A 222 -29.84 -33.06 -3.68
CA PHE A 222 -28.88 -34.10 -3.36
C PHE A 222 -28.22 -34.64 -4.63
N ALA A 223 -26.94 -34.99 -4.54
CA ALA A 223 -26.25 -35.71 -5.61
C ALA A 223 -26.79 -37.15 -5.69
N GLY A 224 -27.25 -37.56 -6.87
CA GLY A 224 -27.79 -38.91 -7.15
C GLY A 224 -27.54 -39.35 -8.58
N GLU A 225 -28.31 -40.33 -9.07
CA GLU A 225 -28.07 -40.92 -10.41
C GLU A 225 -28.78 -40.19 -11.56
N LYS A 226 -29.92 -39.55 -11.26
CA LYS A 226 -30.83 -38.93 -12.23
C LYS A 226 -31.73 -37.91 -11.55
N TYR A 227 -32.38 -37.08 -12.35
CA TYR A 227 -33.40 -36.15 -11.92
C TYR A 227 -34.61 -36.89 -11.35
N GLN A 228 -34.87 -36.64 -10.07
CA GLN A 228 -36.02 -37.16 -9.36
C GLN A 228 -36.38 -36.23 -8.20
N GLN A 229 -37.65 -35.82 -8.12
CA GLN A 229 -38.15 -35.19 -6.90
C GLN A 229 -38.39 -36.27 -5.84
N VAL A 230 -37.62 -36.23 -4.74
CA VAL A 230 -37.67 -37.24 -3.67
C VAL A 230 -38.69 -36.89 -2.58
N ALA A 231 -38.91 -35.60 -2.35
CA ALA A 231 -39.95 -35.07 -1.46
C ALA A 231 -40.37 -33.65 -1.92
N PRO A 232 -41.46 -33.06 -1.37
CA PRO A 232 -41.75 -31.65 -1.61
C PRO A 232 -40.57 -30.76 -1.23
N GLY A 233 -40.02 -30.01 -2.19
CA GLY A 233 -38.83 -29.18 -1.97
C GLY A 233 -37.49 -29.92 -1.91
N GLU A 234 -37.46 -31.23 -2.18
CA GLU A 234 -36.23 -32.02 -2.21
C GLU A 234 -36.07 -32.76 -3.55
N PHE A 235 -34.92 -32.59 -4.18
CA PHE A 235 -34.57 -33.18 -5.46
C PHE A 235 -33.29 -34.00 -5.34
N SER A 236 -33.20 -35.05 -6.15
CA SER A 236 -31.97 -35.78 -6.44
C SER A 236 -31.66 -35.53 -7.92
N ILE A 237 -30.42 -35.16 -8.25
CA ILE A 237 -29.98 -35.00 -9.64
C ILE A 237 -28.60 -35.61 -9.85
N ASN A 238 -28.27 -35.94 -11.09
CA ASN A 238 -26.92 -36.31 -11.46
C ASN A 238 -26.02 -35.05 -11.45
N PRO A 239 -25.00 -34.96 -10.59
CA PRO A 239 -24.12 -33.79 -10.51
C PRO A 239 -23.35 -33.54 -11.81
N ASN A 240 -23.27 -34.53 -12.70
CA ASN A 240 -22.57 -34.43 -13.99
C ASN A 240 -23.49 -34.02 -15.15
N ASN A 241 -24.78 -33.82 -14.90
CA ASN A 241 -25.75 -33.51 -15.94
C ASN A 241 -26.24 -32.07 -15.81
N LEU A 242 -25.65 -31.17 -16.61
CA LEU A 242 -26.01 -29.74 -16.61
C LEU A 242 -27.52 -29.53 -16.84
N SER A 243 -28.15 -30.29 -17.73
CA SER A 243 -29.57 -30.12 -18.05
C SER A 243 -30.48 -30.44 -16.86
N GLU A 244 -30.10 -31.37 -15.98
CA GLU A 244 -30.88 -31.65 -14.77
C GLU A 244 -30.76 -30.52 -13.74
N LEU A 245 -29.60 -29.87 -13.66
CA LEU A 245 -29.40 -28.71 -12.79
C LEU A 245 -30.16 -27.49 -13.32
N GLU A 246 -30.14 -27.27 -14.64
CA GLU A 246 -30.97 -26.26 -15.31
C GLU A 246 -32.47 -26.50 -15.02
N GLU A 247 -32.95 -27.74 -15.17
CA GLU A 247 -34.35 -28.11 -14.89
C GLU A 247 -34.74 -27.87 -13.43
N VAL A 248 -33.85 -28.14 -12.46
CA VAL A 248 -34.11 -27.80 -11.05
C VAL A 248 -34.17 -26.29 -10.84
N ILE A 249 -33.22 -25.52 -11.38
CA ILE A 249 -33.20 -24.06 -11.23
C ILE A 249 -34.45 -23.43 -11.84
N GLU A 250 -34.84 -23.85 -13.04
CA GLU A 250 -36.09 -23.43 -13.68
C GLU A 250 -37.32 -23.81 -12.84
N THR A 251 -37.35 -25.02 -12.27
CA THR A 251 -38.44 -25.47 -11.40
C THR A 251 -38.55 -24.62 -10.12
N VAL A 252 -37.42 -24.26 -9.53
CA VAL A 252 -37.36 -23.45 -8.30
C VAL A 252 -37.73 -22.00 -8.59
N ALA A 253 -37.18 -21.42 -9.66
CA ALA A 253 -37.49 -20.08 -10.13
C ALA A 253 -38.96 -19.94 -10.59
N GLY A 254 -39.55 -21.02 -11.12
CA GLY A 254 -40.96 -21.04 -11.52
C GLY A 254 -41.95 -21.18 -10.36
N LYS A 255 -41.50 -21.65 -9.18
CA LYS A 255 -42.34 -21.86 -7.99
C LYS A 255 -42.21 -20.74 -6.95
N SER A 256 -41.08 -20.06 -6.89
CA SER A 256 -40.85 -18.91 -5.99
C SER A 256 -40.50 -17.67 -6.80
N ALA A 257 -41.12 -16.53 -6.49
CA ALA A 257 -40.95 -15.32 -7.30
C ALA A 257 -39.55 -14.67 -7.18
N SER A 258 -38.70 -15.11 -6.26
CA SER A 258 -37.31 -14.64 -6.11
C SER A 258 -36.41 -15.72 -5.50
N LEU A 259 -35.49 -16.28 -6.30
CA LEU A 259 -34.36 -17.06 -5.80
C LEU A 259 -33.31 -16.08 -5.26
N TYR A 260 -33.11 -16.04 -3.95
CA TYR A 260 -32.27 -15.06 -3.28
C TYR A 260 -30.84 -15.54 -3.05
N GLY A 261 -30.69 -16.82 -2.71
CA GLY A 261 -29.39 -17.40 -2.39
C GLY A 261 -29.25 -18.83 -2.86
N VAL A 262 -28.04 -19.17 -3.28
CA VAL A 262 -27.63 -20.52 -3.67
C VAL A 262 -26.46 -20.93 -2.80
N VAL A 263 -26.58 -22.06 -2.11
CA VAL A 263 -25.56 -22.59 -1.22
C VAL A 263 -25.07 -23.93 -1.76
N GLN A 264 -23.81 -23.97 -2.17
CA GLN A 264 -23.14 -25.15 -2.66
C GLN A 264 -22.46 -25.88 -1.50
N CYS A 265 -23.11 -26.91 -0.95
CA CYS A 265 -22.54 -27.76 0.10
C CYS A 265 -21.96 -29.06 -0.45
N TRP A 266 -22.19 -29.46 -1.72
CA TRP A 266 -21.53 -30.65 -2.29
C TRP A 266 -20.01 -30.56 -2.28
N THR A 267 -19.46 -29.34 -2.24
CA THR A 267 -18.03 -29.09 -2.06
C THR A 267 -17.51 -29.47 -0.68
N THR A 268 -18.38 -29.67 0.33
CA THR A 268 -18.00 -30.14 1.67
C THR A 268 -17.80 -31.65 1.75
N GLU A 269 -18.18 -32.39 0.69
CA GLU A 269 -17.94 -33.83 0.57
C GLU A 269 -16.42 -34.06 0.55
N ALA A 270 -15.85 -34.25 1.73
CA ALA A 270 -14.43 -34.44 1.92
C ALA A 270 -14.13 -35.94 1.98
N GLY A 271 -13.16 -36.40 1.20
CA GLY A 271 -12.38 -37.58 1.56
C GLY A 271 -11.47 -37.22 2.73
N VAL A 272 -11.99 -37.20 3.97
CA VAL A 272 -11.19 -36.89 5.15
C VAL A 272 -10.21 -38.05 5.41
N GLY A 273 -8.93 -37.87 5.07
CA GLY A 273 -7.86 -38.80 5.48
C GLY A 273 -6.66 -38.93 4.55
N GLN A 274 -5.57 -39.52 5.06
CA GLN A 274 -4.27 -39.73 4.38
C GLN A 274 -4.32 -40.72 3.18
N ALA A 275 -5.51 -41.14 2.76
CA ALA A 275 -5.74 -42.28 1.87
C ALA A 275 -6.48 -41.96 0.55
N ILE A 276 -6.72 -40.68 0.20
CA ILE A 276 -7.34 -40.33 -1.09
C ILE A 276 -6.50 -40.90 -2.24
N ASN A 277 -7.11 -41.72 -3.08
CA ASN A 277 -6.46 -42.24 -4.29
C ASN A 277 -6.71 -41.30 -5.49
N SER A 278 -6.04 -41.56 -6.62
CA SER A 278 -6.14 -40.68 -7.80
C SER A 278 -7.55 -40.59 -8.39
N GLU A 279 -8.26 -41.72 -8.44
CA GLU A 279 -9.62 -41.80 -8.97
C GLU A 279 -10.60 -41.01 -8.11
N GLU A 280 -10.51 -41.18 -6.79
CA GLU A 280 -11.29 -40.44 -5.80
C GLU A 280 -11.02 -38.93 -5.88
N LEU A 281 -9.76 -38.51 -6.00
CA LEU A 281 -9.41 -37.10 -6.19
C LEU A 281 -10.02 -36.52 -7.48
N GLY A 282 -10.05 -37.32 -8.56
CA GLY A 282 -10.73 -36.95 -9.80
C GLY A 282 -12.23 -36.76 -9.61
N SER A 283 -12.90 -37.70 -8.92
CA SER A 283 -14.32 -37.60 -8.58
C SER A 283 -14.62 -36.37 -7.70
N LEU A 284 -13.79 -36.10 -6.68
CA LEU A 284 -13.93 -34.93 -5.82
C LEU A 284 -13.69 -33.61 -6.56
N SER A 285 -12.71 -33.57 -7.47
CA SER A 285 -12.46 -32.39 -8.32
C SER A 285 -13.65 -32.09 -9.21
N LYS A 286 -14.29 -33.14 -9.76
CA LYS A 286 -15.50 -33.03 -10.57
C LYS A 286 -16.71 -32.62 -9.75
N LEU A 287 -16.88 -33.19 -8.56
CA LEU A 287 -17.94 -32.85 -7.63
C LEU A 287 -17.80 -31.40 -7.13
N GLY A 288 -16.58 -30.90 -6.93
CA GLY A 288 -16.31 -29.53 -6.52
C GLY A 288 -16.37 -28.54 -7.69
N CYS A 289 -15.32 -28.51 -8.52
CA CYS A 289 -15.19 -27.54 -9.61
C CYS A 289 -16.14 -27.80 -10.77
N GLY A 290 -16.40 -29.07 -11.12
CA GLY A 290 -17.28 -29.42 -12.23
C GLY A 290 -18.73 -29.02 -11.99
N THR A 291 -19.26 -29.35 -10.81
CA THR A 291 -20.62 -28.93 -10.45
C THR A 291 -20.72 -27.42 -10.25
N THR A 292 -19.69 -26.77 -9.70
CA THR A 292 -19.64 -25.31 -9.57
C THR A 292 -19.64 -24.63 -10.94
N LEU A 293 -18.92 -25.19 -11.93
CA LEU A 293 -18.95 -24.71 -13.31
C LEU A 293 -20.36 -24.81 -13.89
N SER A 294 -20.99 -25.98 -13.78
CA SER A 294 -22.36 -26.20 -14.25
C SER A 294 -23.37 -25.31 -13.52
N LEU A 295 -23.19 -25.07 -12.23
CA LEU A 295 -24.06 -24.21 -11.43
C LEU A 295 -24.01 -22.77 -11.89
N VAL A 296 -22.81 -22.21 -12.07
CA VAL A 296 -22.63 -20.85 -12.59
C VAL A 296 -23.24 -20.72 -13.99
N GLN A 297 -23.00 -21.69 -14.88
CA GLN A 297 -23.57 -21.71 -16.22
C GLN A 297 -25.10 -21.72 -16.19
N ALA A 298 -25.70 -22.56 -15.36
CA ALA A 298 -27.15 -22.68 -15.23
C ALA A 298 -27.79 -21.42 -14.63
N LEU A 299 -27.20 -20.84 -13.58
CA LEU A 299 -27.70 -19.61 -12.95
C LEU A 299 -27.69 -18.42 -13.91
N VAL A 300 -26.61 -18.27 -14.68
CA VAL A 300 -26.48 -17.19 -15.68
C VAL A 300 -27.47 -17.40 -16.84
N LYS A 301 -27.64 -18.65 -17.30
CA LYS A 301 -28.56 -18.98 -18.40
C LYS A 301 -30.03 -18.77 -18.02
N ALA A 302 -30.38 -19.01 -16.76
CA ALA A 302 -31.77 -18.95 -16.28
C ALA A 302 -32.43 -17.56 -16.39
N GLY A 303 -31.66 -16.48 -16.60
CA GLY A 303 -32.21 -15.14 -16.85
C GLY A 303 -33.10 -14.64 -15.72
N LEU A 304 -32.74 -14.97 -14.47
CA LEU A 304 -33.53 -14.66 -13.28
C LEU A 304 -33.71 -13.15 -13.10
N SER A 305 -34.90 -12.72 -12.70
CA SER A 305 -35.21 -11.30 -12.45
C SER A 305 -34.40 -10.71 -11.29
N THR A 306 -33.99 -11.56 -10.35
CA THR A 306 -33.08 -11.23 -9.25
C THR A 306 -31.97 -12.27 -9.27
N VAL A 307 -30.72 -11.82 -9.35
CA VAL A 307 -29.56 -12.71 -9.36
C VAL A 307 -29.27 -13.15 -7.93
N PRO A 308 -29.18 -14.46 -7.64
CA PRO A 308 -28.94 -14.93 -6.28
C PRO A 308 -27.47 -14.78 -5.87
N ARG A 309 -27.24 -14.57 -4.57
CA ARG A 309 -25.90 -14.68 -3.97
C ARG A 309 -25.45 -16.14 -3.97
N LEU A 310 -24.24 -16.41 -4.44
CA LEU A 310 -23.63 -17.75 -4.47
C LEU A 310 -22.69 -17.95 -3.29
N TRP A 311 -22.91 -19.02 -2.53
CA TRP A 311 -22.06 -19.45 -1.42
C TRP A 311 -21.36 -20.75 -1.76
N LEU A 312 -20.03 -20.73 -1.77
CA LEU A 312 -19.19 -21.92 -1.95
C LEU A 312 -18.70 -22.35 -0.57
N VAL A 313 -19.18 -23.50 -0.11
CA VAL A 313 -18.91 -23.98 1.26
C VAL A 313 -17.91 -25.13 1.21
N THR A 314 -16.77 -24.97 1.87
CA THR A 314 -15.78 -26.02 2.09
C THR A 314 -15.63 -26.32 3.57
N SER A 315 -14.92 -27.38 3.94
CA SER A 315 -14.61 -27.71 5.34
C SER A 315 -13.16 -28.18 5.42
N GLY A 316 -12.30 -27.40 6.10
CA GLY A 316 -10.88 -27.70 6.22
C GLY A 316 -10.06 -27.56 4.93
N ALA A 317 -10.48 -26.69 4.01
CA ALA A 317 -9.80 -26.44 2.73
C ALA A 317 -8.78 -25.28 2.77
N GLN A 318 -8.85 -24.43 3.81
CA GLN A 318 -7.98 -23.27 3.98
C GLN A 318 -7.07 -23.40 5.22
N ALA A 319 -5.84 -22.93 5.10
CA ALA A 319 -4.94 -22.81 6.26
C ALA A 319 -5.31 -21.58 7.08
N VAL A 320 -5.53 -21.75 8.38
CA VAL A 320 -5.83 -20.65 9.32
C VAL A 320 -4.69 -20.54 10.34
N PRO A 321 -4.18 -19.34 10.67
CA PRO A 321 -3.00 -19.20 11.52
C PRO A 321 -3.22 -19.68 12.97
N SER A 322 -2.71 -20.87 13.28
CA SER A 322 -2.23 -21.27 14.62
C SER A 322 -1.11 -22.31 14.41
N ASN A 323 -0.08 -22.32 15.26
CA ASN A 323 1.18 -23.05 15.06
C ASN A 323 1.01 -24.50 14.55
N ASN A 324 1.16 -24.70 13.22
CA ASN A 324 0.80 -25.86 12.38
C ASN A 324 -0.65 -25.88 11.86
N PRO A 325 -1.00 -25.04 10.87
CA PRO A 325 -2.30 -25.12 10.20
C PRO A 325 -2.45 -26.45 9.45
N VAL A 326 -3.54 -27.17 9.69
CA VAL A 326 -3.89 -28.41 8.98
C VAL A 326 -4.94 -28.08 7.92
N ILE A 327 -4.71 -28.54 6.67
CA ILE A 327 -5.73 -28.53 5.59
C ILE A 327 -6.18 -29.97 5.37
N PRO A 328 -7.09 -30.54 6.18
CA PRO A 328 -7.45 -31.95 6.03
C PRO A 328 -8.18 -32.26 4.71
N ALA A 329 -8.76 -31.27 4.03
CA ALA A 329 -9.54 -31.43 2.81
C ALA A 329 -8.90 -30.77 1.58
N VAL A 330 -7.65 -31.11 1.26
CA VAL A 330 -6.87 -30.53 0.14
C VAL A 330 -7.59 -30.53 -1.21
N ALA A 331 -8.43 -31.52 -1.49
CA ALA A 331 -9.20 -31.60 -2.74
C ALA A 331 -10.12 -30.38 -2.94
N GLN A 332 -10.63 -29.82 -1.85
CA GLN A 332 -11.56 -28.70 -1.85
C GLN A 332 -10.87 -27.36 -2.13
N SER A 333 -9.55 -27.24 -1.94
CA SER A 333 -8.80 -25.99 -2.18
C SER A 333 -8.91 -25.51 -3.64
N SER A 334 -9.19 -26.40 -4.59
CA SER A 334 -9.41 -26.04 -6.00
C SER A 334 -10.59 -25.08 -6.19
N VAL A 335 -11.69 -25.26 -5.44
CA VAL A 335 -12.90 -24.45 -5.65
C VAL A 335 -12.71 -23.01 -5.19
N TRP A 336 -11.79 -22.76 -4.26
CA TRP A 336 -11.43 -21.41 -3.81
C TRP A 336 -10.78 -20.59 -4.92
N GLY A 337 -9.84 -21.20 -5.66
CA GLY A 337 -9.24 -20.57 -6.84
C GLY A 337 -10.27 -20.27 -7.93
N MET A 338 -11.24 -21.16 -8.14
CA MET A 338 -12.37 -20.92 -9.05
C MET A 338 -13.29 -19.78 -8.57
N GLY A 339 -13.60 -19.74 -7.28
CA GLY A 339 -14.48 -18.73 -6.68
C GLY A 339 -13.97 -17.28 -6.84
N LYS A 340 -12.65 -17.09 -6.83
CA LYS A 340 -12.03 -15.79 -7.14
C LYS A 340 -12.29 -15.35 -8.58
N VAL A 341 -12.29 -16.30 -9.53
CA VAL A 341 -12.64 -16.02 -10.93
C VAL A 341 -14.14 -15.78 -11.09
N ILE A 342 -15.00 -16.51 -10.38
CA ILE A 342 -16.45 -16.25 -10.38
C ILE A 342 -16.73 -14.81 -9.92
N SER A 343 -16.06 -14.34 -8.87
CA SER A 343 -16.24 -12.97 -8.35
C SER A 343 -15.81 -11.88 -9.36
N LEU A 344 -14.94 -12.23 -10.31
CA LEU A 344 -14.45 -11.34 -11.36
C LEU A 344 -15.28 -11.39 -12.65
N GLU A 345 -15.73 -12.57 -13.06
CA GLU A 345 -16.51 -12.76 -14.29
C GLU A 345 -18.01 -12.55 -14.07
N HIS A 346 -18.49 -12.85 -12.86
CA HIS A 346 -19.88 -12.77 -12.43
C HIS A 346 -20.01 -12.03 -11.08
N PRO A 347 -19.60 -10.76 -10.99
CA PRO A 347 -19.72 -9.97 -9.76
C PRO A 347 -21.16 -9.89 -9.24
N GLU A 348 -22.16 -10.02 -10.13
CA GLU A 348 -23.59 -10.07 -9.80
C GLU A 348 -23.98 -11.24 -8.89
N LEU A 349 -23.22 -12.35 -8.91
CA LEU A 349 -23.45 -13.50 -8.03
C LEU A 349 -22.93 -13.29 -6.60
N ASN A 350 -22.18 -12.21 -6.36
CA ASN A 350 -21.57 -11.86 -5.06
C ASN A 350 -20.97 -13.08 -4.34
N CYS A 351 -20.15 -13.83 -5.08
CA CYS A 351 -19.69 -15.16 -4.71
C CYS A 351 -18.85 -15.14 -3.42
N THR A 352 -19.37 -15.76 -2.37
CA THR A 352 -18.72 -15.85 -1.05
C THR A 352 -18.17 -17.25 -0.83
N ARG A 353 -16.93 -17.34 -0.35
CA ARG A 353 -16.24 -18.60 -0.04
C ARG A 353 -16.14 -18.75 1.47
N LEU A 354 -16.72 -19.81 2.00
CA LEU A 354 -16.73 -20.12 3.43
C LEU A 354 -16.07 -21.46 3.69
N ASP A 355 -15.05 -21.50 4.54
CA ASP A 355 -14.40 -22.72 4.98
C ASP A 355 -14.76 -23.03 6.44
N LEU A 356 -15.55 -24.09 6.63
CA LEU A 356 -16.01 -24.53 7.94
C LEU A 356 -14.91 -25.27 8.69
N ASP A 357 -15.08 -25.35 10.01
CA ASP A 357 -14.17 -26.09 10.88
C ASP A 357 -14.38 -27.60 10.73
N PRO A 358 -13.41 -28.35 10.20
CA PRO A 358 -13.55 -29.80 9.99
C PRO A 358 -13.64 -30.60 11.30
N ASP A 359 -13.19 -30.04 12.43
CA ASP A 359 -13.21 -30.72 13.73
C ASP A 359 -14.48 -30.44 14.54
N SER A 360 -15.32 -29.51 14.09
CA SER A 360 -16.61 -29.17 14.71
C SER A 360 -17.72 -30.15 14.31
N VAL A 361 -18.75 -30.29 15.16
CA VAL A 361 -19.93 -31.09 14.84
C VAL A 361 -20.77 -30.43 13.75
N ILE A 362 -21.55 -31.22 13.02
CA ILE A 362 -22.33 -30.77 11.85
C ILE A 362 -23.30 -29.63 12.21
N GLU A 363 -23.91 -29.67 13.39
CA GLU A 363 -24.80 -28.61 13.86
C GLU A 363 -24.07 -27.28 14.02
N ASP A 364 -22.86 -27.28 14.56
CA ASP A 364 -22.05 -26.07 14.75
C ASP A 364 -21.51 -25.54 13.43
N GLN A 365 -21.13 -26.43 12.52
CA GLN A 365 -20.79 -26.09 11.14
C GLN A 365 -21.97 -25.40 10.42
N ALA A 366 -23.19 -25.94 10.57
CA ALA A 366 -24.39 -25.33 10.01
C ALA A 366 -24.72 -23.99 10.67
N ASN A 367 -24.55 -23.86 11.99
CA ASN A 367 -24.71 -22.60 12.71
C ASN A 367 -23.74 -21.53 12.21
N ALA A 368 -22.46 -21.87 12.00
CA ALA A 368 -21.46 -20.95 11.46
C ALA A 368 -21.84 -20.48 10.05
N LEU A 369 -22.30 -21.40 9.19
CA LEU A 369 -22.79 -21.07 7.85
C LEU A 369 -24.04 -20.17 7.88
N PHE A 370 -25.00 -20.46 8.76
CA PHE A 370 -26.19 -19.64 8.94
C PHE A 370 -25.84 -18.22 9.42
N ASN A 371 -24.96 -18.11 10.41
CA ASN A 371 -24.49 -16.82 10.94
C ASN A 371 -23.77 -16.01 9.87
N GLU A 372 -22.94 -16.67 9.04
CA GLU A 372 -22.23 -16.00 7.96
C GLU A 372 -23.20 -15.49 6.88
N ILE A 373 -24.25 -16.26 6.54
CA ILE A 373 -25.29 -15.83 5.61
C ILE A 373 -26.00 -14.55 6.10
N TRP A 374 -26.12 -14.37 7.41
CA TRP A 374 -26.69 -13.18 8.05
C TRP A 374 -25.68 -12.08 8.37
N SER A 375 -24.39 -12.27 8.06
CA SER A 375 -23.37 -11.23 8.29
C SER A 375 -23.62 -10.03 7.37
N GLU A 376 -23.52 -8.83 7.94
CA GLU A 376 -23.64 -7.55 7.21
C GLU A 376 -22.27 -7.04 6.72
N ASP A 377 -21.18 -7.75 6.98
CA ASP A 377 -19.85 -7.35 6.51
C ASP A 377 -19.62 -7.69 5.02
N SER A 378 -18.63 -7.03 4.43
CA SER A 378 -18.30 -7.18 3.02
C SER A 378 -17.32 -8.31 2.74
N GLU A 379 -17.04 -9.18 3.71
CA GLU A 379 -16.02 -10.22 3.59
C GLU A 379 -16.52 -11.36 2.70
N ASP A 380 -15.66 -11.78 1.75
CA ASP A 380 -16.02 -12.78 0.74
C ASP A 380 -15.17 -14.06 0.81
N GLN A 381 -14.23 -14.11 1.76
CA GLN A 381 -13.28 -15.19 2.00
C GLN A 381 -13.13 -15.39 3.50
N VAL A 382 -13.90 -16.34 4.02
CA VAL A 382 -14.07 -16.53 5.46
C VAL A 382 -13.74 -17.98 5.84
N ALA A 383 -13.08 -18.18 6.98
CA ALA A 383 -12.83 -19.48 7.56
C ALA A 383 -13.20 -19.50 9.05
N TRP A 384 -13.85 -20.56 9.50
CA TRP A 384 -14.19 -20.79 10.91
C TRP A 384 -13.32 -21.88 11.50
N ARG A 385 -12.77 -21.68 12.71
CA ARG A 385 -12.02 -22.68 13.48
C ARG A 385 -12.37 -22.54 14.96
N GLY A 386 -13.04 -23.53 15.54
CA GLY A 386 -13.73 -23.40 16.83
C GLY A 386 -14.62 -22.16 16.84
N ASP A 387 -14.51 -21.35 17.89
CA ASP A 387 -15.25 -20.08 18.03
C ASP A 387 -14.62 -18.91 17.23
N GLY A 388 -13.51 -19.14 16.53
CA GLY A 388 -12.78 -18.11 15.80
C GLY A 388 -13.25 -17.96 14.35
N ARG A 389 -13.63 -16.74 13.97
CA ARG A 389 -13.88 -16.33 12.57
C ARG A 389 -12.65 -15.62 12.00
N TYR A 390 -12.17 -16.09 10.86
CA TYR A 390 -10.97 -15.60 10.18
C TYR A 390 -11.32 -15.13 8.77
N VAL A 391 -10.63 -14.10 8.31
CA VAL A 391 -10.81 -13.51 6.98
C VAL A 391 -9.48 -13.44 6.24
N ALA A 392 -9.51 -13.57 4.92
CA ALA A 392 -8.29 -13.57 4.12
C ALA A 392 -7.72 -12.14 3.93
N ARG A 393 -6.41 -12.00 4.07
CA ARG A 393 -5.67 -10.76 3.80
C ARG A 393 -4.40 -11.05 3.03
N LEU A 394 -4.09 -10.21 2.03
CA LEU A 394 -2.78 -10.20 1.40
C LEU A 394 -1.81 -9.41 2.29
N VAL A 395 -0.79 -10.08 2.82
CA VAL A 395 0.24 -9.45 3.66
C VAL A 395 1.58 -9.42 2.95
N ALA A 396 2.45 -8.48 3.33
CA ALA A 396 3.83 -8.45 2.86
C ALA A 396 4.61 -9.66 3.39
N SER A 397 5.35 -10.37 2.51
CA SER A 397 6.26 -11.43 2.96
C SER A 397 7.36 -10.86 3.85
N HIS A 398 7.80 -11.65 4.85
CA HIS A 398 8.96 -11.33 5.68
C HIS A 398 10.24 -11.18 4.85
N HIS A 399 10.29 -11.79 3.66
CA HIS A 399 11.36 -11.62 2.68
C HIS A 399 11.33 -10.26 1.95
N GLN A 400 10.33 -9.39 2.14
CA GLN A 400 10.33 -8.05 1.55
C GLN A 400 11.54 -7.22 2.04
N GLN A 401 11.98 -7.43 3.28
CA GLN A 401 13.24 -6.85 3.80
C GLN A 401 14.48 -7.43 3.09
N ALA A 402 14.45 -8.70 2.69
CA ALA A 402 15.52 -9.36 1.92
C ALA A 402 15.50 -9.02 0.41
N VAL A 403 14.36 -8.62 -0.16
CA VAL A 403 14.31 -8.03 -1.51
C VAL A 403 14.74 -6.57 -1.50
N ALA A 404 14.51 -5.85 -0.39
CA ALA A 404 15.19 -4.57 -0.16
C ALA A 404 16.73 -4.78 -0.06
N GLN A 405 17.19 -5.92 0.47
CA GLN A 405 18.59 -6.35 0.37
C GLN A 405 19.01 -6.70 -1.08
N GLN A 406 18.12 -7.04 -2.02
CA GLN A 406 18.47 -7.19 -3.45
C GLN A 406 18.72 -5.85 -4.17
N LEU A 407 18.31 -4.70 -3.60
CA LEU A 407 18.82 -3.39 -4.04
C LEU A 407 20.29 -3.19 -3.65
N VAL A 408 20.80 -3.99 -2.71
CA VAL A 408 22.21 -4.03 -2.36
C VAL A 408 22.92 -4.96 -3.34
N PRO A 409 23.88 -4.46 -4.13
CA PRO A 409 24.59 -5.30 -5.07
C PRO A 409 25.29 -6.49 -4.39
N SER A 410 25.34 -7.64 -5.07
CA SER A 410 26.10 -8.82 -4.62
C SER A 410 27.63 -8.60 -4.67
N GLN A 411 28.06 -7.58 -5.40
CA GLN A 411 29.44 -7.09 -5.43
C GLN A 411 29.62 -5.94 -4.43
N PRO A 412 30.87 -5.60 -4.02
CA PRO A 412 31.11 -4.41 -3.22
C PRO A 412 30.46 -3.19 -3.85
N PHE A 413 29.90 -2.30 -3.03
CA PHE A 413 29.07 -1.19 -3.50
C PHE A 413 29.40 0.13 -2.81
N LYS A 414 28.94 1.22 -3.41
CA LYS A 414 28.90 2.57 -2.83
C LYS A 414 27.60 3.27 -3.18
N LEU A 415 27.20 4.25 -2.38
CA LEU A 415 26.10 5.14 -2.72
C LEU A 415 26.55 6.12 -3.81
N GLY A 416 25.79 6.15 -4.89
CA GLY A 416 25.92 7.08 -6.01
C GLY A 416 24.60 7.79 -6.29
N SER A 417 24.53 8.45 -7.44
CA SER A 417 23.35 9.20 -7.88
C SER A 417 23.21 9.04 -9.38
N SER A 418 22.08 8.49 -9.84
CA SER A 418 21.82 8.27 -11.27
C SER A 418 21.66 9.61 -12.03
N GLN A 419 21.10 10.62 -11.37
CA GLN A 419 20.99 12.01 -11.85
C GLN A 419 21.05 12.97 -10.65
N LYS A 420 21.66 14.16 -10.81
CA LYS A 420 21.75 15.17 -9.75
C LYS A 420 20.44 15.95 -9.61
N GLY A 421 20.11 16.39 -8.39
CA GLY A 421 19.04 17.37 -8.14
C GLY A 421 17.82 16.86 -7.37
N SER A 422 17.75 15.56 -7.06
CA SER A 422 16.68 14.91 -6.29
C SER A 422 17.26 13.75 -5.47
N LEU A 423 16.82 13.59 -4.22
CA LEU A 423 17.25 12.45 -3.39
C LEU A 423 16.66 11.11 -3.88
N ASP A 424 15.60 11.14 -4.70
CA ASP A 424 14.98 9.94 -5.28
C ASP A 424 15.90 9.23 -6.29
N ASN A 425 16.97 9.91 -6.72
CA ASN A 425 17.93 9.39 -7.71
C ASN A 425 19.14 8.71 -7.06
N LEU A 426 19.20 8.65 -5.73
CA LEU A 426 20.27 7.94 -5.01
C LEU A 426 20.14 6.43 -5.24
N VAL A 427 21.27 5.78 -5.55
CA VAL A 427 21.32 4.35 -5.89
C VAL A 427 22.59 3.71 -5.32
N LEU A 428 22.53 2.43 -4.97
CA LEU A 428 23.72 1.65 -4.61
C LEU A 428 24.37 1.11 -5.89
N GLU A 429 25.59 1.55 -6.16
CA GLU A 429 26.35 1.22 -7.38
C GLU A 429 27.46 0.22 -7.04
N PRO A 430 27.64 -0.87 -7.84
CA PRO A 430 28.80 -1.75 -7.71
C PRO A 430 30.12 -0.99 -7.87
N VAL A 431 31.14 -1.37 -7.08
CA VAL A 431 32.48 -0.79 -7.11
C VAL A 431 33.53 -1.88 -6.96
N THR A 432 34.66 -1.69 -7.65
CA THR A 432 35.83 -2.56 -7.48
C THR A 432 36.64 -2.09 -6.28
N ARG A 433 36.96 -3.03 -5.37
CA ARG A 433 37.86 -2.76 -4.24
C ARG A 433 39.27 -2.43 -4.71
N ARG A 434 39.98 -1.62 -3.93
CA ARG A 434 41.41 -1.33 -4.12
C ARG A 434 42.21 -1.74 -2.89
N SER A 435 43.46 -2.12 -3.07
CA SER A 435 44.36 -2.34 -1.93
C SER A 435 44.75 -0.99 -1.29
N PRO A 436 44.93 -0.95 0.04
CA PRO A 436 45.43 0.24 0.72
C PRO A 436 46.86 0.59 0.28
N GLY A 437 47.14 1.88 0.15
CA GLY A 437 48.49 2.41 0.00
C GLY A 437 49.32 2.24 1.27
N ALA A 438 50.59 2.66 1.25
CA ALA A 438 51.55 2.37 2.33
C ALA A 438 51.07 2.83 3.73
N GLY A 439 50.48 4.02 3.85
CA GLY A 439 49.96 4.58 5.11
C GLY A 439 48.44 4.43 5.32
N GLU A 440 47.75 3.65 4.48
CA GLU A 440 46.29 3.52 4.52
C GLU A 440 45.84 2.21 5.16
N VAL A 441 44.59 2.19 5.61
CA VAL A 441 43.86 0.97 5.98
C VAL A 441 42.57 0.88 5.16
N GLU A 442 42.12 -0.35 4.88
CA GLU A 442 40.79 -0.60 4.32
C GLU A 442 39.86 -1.08 5.43
N ILE A 443 38.73 -0.39 5.60
CA ILE A 443 37.72 -0.66 6.62
C ILE A 443 36.48 -1.23 5.91
N ARG A 444 36.03 -2.40 6.35
CA ARG A 444 34.70 -2.92 6.05
C ARG A 444 33.70 -2.22 6.97
N ILE A 445 32.84 -1.42 6.37
CA ILE A 445 31.94 -0.54 7.10
C ILE A 445 30.79 -1.35 7.70
N LYS A 446 30.50 -1.08 8.98
CA LYS A 446 29.35 -1.64 9.71
C LYS A 446 28.28 -0.60 9.94
N ALA A 447 28.65 0.66 10.09
CA ALA A 447 27.72 1.78 10.20
C ALA A 447 28.36 3.08 9.71
N THR A 448 27.54 3.97 9.16
CA THR A 448 27.96 5.28 8.64
C THR A 448 27.06 6.39 9.18
N GLY A 449 27.67 7.47 9.67
CA GLY A 449 26.95 8.65 10.14
C GLY A 449 26.52 9.54 8.97
N LEU A 450 25.22 9.85 8.89
CA LEU A 450 24.68 10.77 7.90
C LEU A 450 24.87 12.22 8.37
N ASN A 451 25.40 13.07 7.49
CA ASN A 451 25.69 14.47 7.75
C ASN A 451 24.86 15.40 6.85
N PHE A 452 24.65 16.64 7.30
CA PHE A 452 23.87 17.62 6.52
C PHE A 452 24.48 17.89 5.14
N LEU A 453 25.81 17.80 5.03
CA LEU A 453 26.53 17.97 3.76
C LEU A 453 26.24 16.84 2.77
N ASP A 454 25.90 15.64 3.23
CA ASP A 454 25.51 14.53 2.35
C ASP A 454 24.18 14.84 1.65
N VAL A 455 23.21 15.37 2.39
CA VAL A 455 21.91 15.80 1.85
C VAL A 455 22.08 16.93 0.83
N VAL A 456 22.90 17.93 1.16
CA VAL A 456 23.22 19.05 0.27
C VAL A 456 23.88 18.57 -1.02
N SER A 457 24.81 17.62 -0.92
CA SER A 457 25.45 16.98 -2.07
C SER A 457 24.47 16.16 -2.92
N GLY A 458 23.56 15.40 -2.29
CA GLY A 458 22.54 14.60 -2.98
C GLY A 458 21.55 15.46 -3.77
N LEU A 459 21.25 16.66 -3.28
CA LEU A 459 20.44 17.65 -3.99
C LEU A 459 21.22 18.42 -5.08
N GLY A 460 22.50 18.13 -5.29
CA GLY A 460 23.34 18.80 -6.28
C GLY A 460 23.72 20.24 -5.93
N LEU A 461 23.60 20.62 -4.66
CA LEU A 461 23.81 21.99 -4.18
C LEU A 461 25.20 22.18 -3.57
N VAL A 462 26.25 22.06 -4.38
CA VAL A 462 27.60 22.35 -3.88
C VAL A 462 27.72 23.85 -3.60
N PRO A 463 28.03 24.29 -2.36
CA PRO A 463 28.00 25.71 -2.03
C PRO A 463 29.07 26.47 -2.83
N GLN A 464 28.67 27.50 -3.58
CA GLN A 464 29.56 28.33 -4.41
C GLN A 464 30.43 29.32 -3.61
N GLN A 465 30.25 29.41 -2.29
CA GLN A 465 30.85 30.45 -1.43
C GLN A 465 31.82 29.92 -0.37
N VAL A 466 32.21 28.64 -0.41
CA VAL A 466 33.31 28.17 0.45
C VAL A 466 34.62 28.48 -0.26
N ASP A 467 35.64 28.87 0.50
CA ASP A 467 37.06 28.86 0.10
C ASP A 467 37.32 27.76 -0.95
N GLY A 468 37.95 28.13 -2.07
CA GLY A 468 38.14 27.27 -3.24
C GLY A 468 38.81 25.91 -2.95
N MET A 469 39.46 25.72 -1.79
CA MET A 469 40.01 24.44 -1.33
C MET A 469 38.91 23.43 -0.96
N SER A 470 37.95 23.81 -0.11
CA SER A 470 36.88 22.91 0.35
C SER A 470 35.90 22.58 -0.77
N GLN A 471 35.62 23.55 -1.66
CA GLN A 471 34.79 23.33 -2.84
C GLN A 471 35.45 22.35 -3.81
N LYS A 472 36.75 22.49 -4.07
CA LYS A 472 37.51 21.58 -4.94
C LYS A 472 37.53 20.16 -4.37
N HIS A 473 37.75 20.00 -3.06
CA HIS A 473 37.77 18.68 -2.42
C HIS A 473 36.39 17.99 -2.46
N LEU A 474 35.30 18.73 -2.20
CA LEU A 474 33.94 18.20 -2.25
C LEU A 474 33.49 17.84 -3.68
N VAL A 475 33.95 18.58 -4.70
CA VAL A 475 33.67 18.30 -6.11
C VAL A 475 34.52 17.14 -6.63
N GLU A 476 35.79 17.04 -6.23
CA GLU A 476 36.71 15.98 -6.64
C GLU A 476 36.36 14.61 -6.05
N MET A 477 35.81 14.57 -4.84
CA MET A 477 35.54 13.30 -4.15
C MET A 477 34.29 12.56 -4.64
N ASN A 478 33.32 13.24 -5.26
CA ASN A 478 32.07 12.68 -5.82
C ASN A 478 31.53 11.42 -5.07
N SER A 479 31.48 11.50 -3.74
CA SER A 479 31.15 10.38 -2.84
C SER A 479 30.45 10.90 -1.59
N PHE A 480 29.63 10.05 -0.99
CA PHE A 480 28.84 10.37 0.20
C PHE A 480 29.49 9.83 1.46
N GLY A 481 29.33 10.55 2.58
CA GLY A 481 29.77 10.12 3.90
C GLY A 481 31.11 10.71 4.28
N ALA A 482 31.26 11.00 5.58
CA ALA A 482 32.44 11.61 6.17
C ALA A 482 32.93 10.88 7.44
N GLU A 483 32.18 9.89 7.92
CA GLU A 483 32.51 9.11 9.11
C GLU A 483 31.93 7.70 9.05
N CYS A 484 32.57 6.75 9.73
CA CYS A 484 32.06 5.39 9.87
C CYS A 484 32.61 4.69 11.11
N ALA A 485 32.01 3.55 11.40
CA ALA A 485 32.60 2.52 12.25
C ALA A 485 32.56 1.16 11.54
N GLY A 486 33.57 0.34 11.76
CA GLY A 486 33.73 -0.92 11.05
C GLY A 486 34.92 -1.75 11.52
N GLU A 487 35.35 -2.66 10.66
CA GLU A 487 36.44 -3.60 10.92
C GLU A 487 37.54 -3.43 9.87
N ILE A 488 38.80 -3.37 10.29
CA ILE A 488 39.93 -3.31 9.37
C ILE A 488 40.07 -4.66 8.64
N VAL A 489 40.07 -4.63 7.30
CA VAL A 489 40.19 -5.83 6.45
C VAL A 489 41.49 -5.88 5.64
N ALA A 490 42.20 -4.76 5.52
CA ALA A 490 43.55 -4.71 4.95
C ALA A 490 44.34 -3.52 5.52
N VAL A 491 45.66 -3.65 5.60
CA VAL A 491 46.58 -2.62 6.11
C VAL A 491 47.73 -2.38 5.14
N GLY A 492 48.12 -1.11 5.02
CA GLY A 492 49.29 -0.67 4.25
C GLY A 492 50.62 -1.07 4.87
N SER A 493 51.68 -1.09 4.07
CA SER A 493 53.01 -1.57 4.50
C SER A 493 53.73 -0.70 5.54
N GLN A 494 53.32 0.55 5.71
CA GLN A 494 53.85 1.51 6.70
C GLN A 494 52.93 1.67 7.92
N VAL A 495 51.74 1.07 7.92
CA VAL A 495 50.84 1.09 9.08
C VAL A 495 51.35 0.10 10.13
N ARG A 496 51.55 0.58 11.36
CA ARG A 496 52.07 -0.22 12.50
C ARG A 496 51.10 -0.33 13.66
N ASP A 497 50.19 0.63 13.81
CA ASP A 497 49.31 0.76 14.97
C ASP A 497 47.98 0.00 14.83
N PHE A 498 47.75 -0.62 13.66
CA PHE A 498 46.53 -1.35 13.34
C PHE A 498 46.83 -2.70 12.69
N GLN A 499 45.93 -3.66 12.91
CA GLN A 499 45.95 -4.98 12.29
C GLN A 499 44.57 -5.36 11.74
N VAL A 500 44.54 -6.35 10.86
CA VAL A 500 43.28 -6.90 10.31
C VAL A 500 42.45 -7.50 11.45
N GLY A 501 41.15 -7.17 11.48
CA GLY A 501 40.21 -7.57 12.52
C GLY A 501 39.96 -6.52 13.61
N ASP A 502 40.79 -5.46 13.68
CA ASP A 502 40.58 -4.38 14.64
C ASP A 502 39.25 -3.66 14.37
N LEU A 503 38.50 -3.40 15.44
CA LEU A 503 37.24 -2.66 15.40
C LEU A 503 37.52 -1.17 15.58
N VAL A 504 37.12 -0.37 14.60
CA VAL A 504 37.53 1.02 14.50
C VAL A 504 36.36 1.95 14.27
N MET A 505 36.56 3.22 14.63
CA MET A 505 35.78 4.35 14.14
C MET A 505 36.73 5.33 13.44
N ALA A 506 36.24 6.01 12.41
CA ALA A 506 37.08 6.84 11.56
C ALA A 506 36.33 8.06 11.00
N MET A 507 37.09 9.14 10.77
CA MET A 507 36.69 10.19 9.83
C MET A 507 37.08 9.72 8.43
N ALA A 508 36.10 9.27 7.64
CA ALA A 508 36.33 8.57 6.38
C ALA A 508 35.41 9.11 5.30
N HIS A 509 35.99 9.78 4.29
CA HIS A 509 35.25 10.25 3.13
C HIS A 509 34.85 9.08 2.22
N GLY A 510 33.61 9.12 1.71
CA GLY A 510 33.08 8.04 0.89
C GLY A 510 32.57 6.84 1.70
N SER A 511 32.27 7.05 2.99
CA SER A 511 31.84 6.01 3.90
C SER A 511 30.42 5.48 3.67
N PHE A 512 29.61 6.08 2.79
CA PHE A 512 28.42 5.39 2.28
C PHE A 512 28.83 4.34 1.23
N SER A 513 29.56 3.33 1.67
CA SER A 513 30.08 2.23 0.88
C SER A 513 30.22 0.97 1.74
N GLN A 514 30.42 -0.19 1.11
CA GLN A 514 30.68 -1.42 1.85
C GLN A 514 32.12 -1.47 2.39
N TYR A 515 33.06 -0.86 1.66
CA TYR A 515 34.46 -0.76 2.03
C TYR A 515 34.97 0.64 1.73
N VAL A 516 35.73 1.21 2.67
CA VAL A 516 36.41 2.50 2.50
C VAL A 516 37.90 2.33 2.78
N THR A 517 38.73 2.96 1.96
CA THR A 517 40.17 3.05 2.20
C THR A 517 40.50 4.45 2.68
N VAL A 518 41.14 4.56 3.84
CA VAL A 518 41.42 5.82 4.51
C VAL A 518 42.84 5.83 5.08
N ASP A 519 43.46 7.01 5.16
CA ASP A 519 44.74 7.18 5.84
C ASP A 519 44.61 6.79 7.32
N ALA A 520 45.58 6.04 7.85
CA ALA A 520 45.55 5.53 9.22
C ALA A 520 45.48 6.67 10.28
N THR A 521 45.90 7.89 9.92
CA THR A 521 45.85 9.08 10.77
C THR A 521 44.41 9.49 11.14
N TYR A 522 43.39 9.06 10.40
CA TYR A 522 41.98 9.39 10.69
C TYR A 522 41.21 8.25 11.38
N VAL A 523 41.92 7.23 11.85
CA VAL A 523 41.33 6.01 12.40
C VAL A 523 41.72 5.87 13.87
N VAL A 524 40.77 5.46 14.71
CA VAL A 524 41.03 5.07 16.10
C VAL A 524 40.28 3.79 16.45
N ILE A 525 40.79 3.04 17.43
CA ILE A 525 40.10 1.86 17.97
C ILE A 525 38.76 2.30 18.57
N LYS A 526 37.70 1.59 18.19
CA LYS A 526 36.36 1.80 18.71
C LYS A 526 36.31 1.40 20.20
N PRO A 527 35.79 2.24 21.10
CA PRO A 527 35.55 1.84 22.49
C PRO A 527 34.70 0.57 22.57
N GLU A 528 35.11 -0.41 23.37
CA GLU A 528 34.53 -1.77 23.35
C GLU A 528 33.03 -1.77 23.65
N HIS A 529 32.59 -0.95 24.60
CA HIS A 529 31.20 -0.93 25.09
C HIS A 529 30.20 -0.27 24.14
N LEU A 530 30.66 0.47 23.12
CA LEU A 530 29.78 1.12 22.15
C LEU A 530 29.33 0.11 21.08
N SER A 531 28.16 0.30 20.49
CA SER A 531 27.79 -0.35 19.23
C SER A 531 28.53 0.28 18.04
N PHE A 532 28.49 -0.36 16.86
CA PHE A 532 29.02 0.27 15.63
C PHE A 532 28.23 1.52 15.28
N GLU A 533 26.92 1.48 15.50
CA GLU A 533 26.01 2.58 15.20
C GLU A 533 26.29 3.79 16.10
N GLU A 534 26.50 3.58 17.39
CA GLU A 534 26.91 4.64 18.32
C GLU A 534 28.29 5.19 17.95
N ALA A 535 29.26 4.33 17.67
CA ALA A 535 30.61 4.75 17.31
C ALA A 535 30.65 5.56 15.99
N ALA A 536 29.84 5.19 15.00
CA ALA A 536 29.73 5.92 13.73
C ALA A 536 29.09 7.32 13.88
N SER A 537 28.51 7.64 15.04
CA SER A 537 27.90 8.95 15.31
C SER A 537 28.88 10.00 15.89
N ILE A 538 30.09 9.57 16.23
CA ILE A 538 31.06 10.33 17.03
C ILE A 538 31.98 11.22 16.17
N PRO A 539 32.76 10.69 15.20
CA PRO A 539 33.95 11.37 14.69
C PRO A 539 33.71 12.81 14.23
N VAL A 540 32.82 13.04 13.26
CA VAL A 540 32.66 14.37 12.64
C VAL A 540 31.98 15.34 13.59
N ASN A 541 30.92 14.91 14.28
CA ASN A 541 30.18 15.79 15.20
C ASN A 541 31.06 16.28 16.36
N PHE A 542 31.75 15.34 17.01
CA PHE A 542 32.57 15.65 18.18
C PHE A 542 33.86 16.35 17.80
N LEU A 543 34.55 15.96 16.71
CA LEU A 543 35.71 16.71 16.24
C LEU A 543 35.34 18.16 15.89
N THR A 544 34.21 18.39 15.22
CA THR A 544 33.76 19.75 14.89
C THR A 544 33.53 20.58 16.15
N ALA A 545 32.78 20.03 17.12
CA ALA A 545 32.47 20.72 18.35
C ALA A 545 33.71 20.94 19.24
N TYR A 546 34.59 19.94 19.33
CA TYR A 546 35.81 20.00 20.11
C TYR A 546 36.78 21.03 19.53
N TYR A 547 37.04 20.98 18.22
CA TYR A 547 37.87 21.98 17.55
C TYR A 547 37.30 23.40 17.71
N ALA A 548 36.00 23.57 17.49
CA ALA A 548 35.33 24.88 17.58
C ALA A 548 35.40 25.48 19.00
N LEU A 549 35.15 24.68 20.05
CA LEU A 549 35.08 25.19 21.42
C LEU A 549 36.45 25.19 22.12
N HIS A 550 37.25 24.12 22.02
CA HIS A 550 38.54 24.02 22.70
C HIS A 550 39.65 24.77 21.96
N HIS A 551 39.83 24.52 20.66
CA HIS A 551 40.98 25.07 19.92
C HIS A 551 40.73 26.50 19.46
N VAL A 552 39.55 26.78 18.91
CA VAL A 552 39.20 28.08 18.32
C VAL A 552 38.68 29.04 19.39
N ALA A 553 37.57 28.69 20.06
CA ALA A 553 36.98 29.57 21.06
C ALA A 553 37.76 29.61 22.39
N LYS A 554 38.56 28.58 22.69
CA LYS A 554 39.28 28.41 23.97
C LYS A 554 38.34 28.54 25.17
N ILE A 555 37.29 27.74 25.15
CA ILE A 555 36.27 27.68 26.20
C ILE A 555 36.89 27.41 27.58
N LYS A 556 36.36 28.05 28.61
CA LYS A 556 36.82 27.89 30.00
C LYS A 556 35.66 27.88 30.99
N ALA A 557 35.93 27.43 32.21
CA ALA A 557 34.95 27.43 33.29
C ALA A 557 34.41 28.83 33.55
N GLY A 558 33.07 28.93 33.62
CA GLY A 558 32.35 30.18 33.82
C GLY A 558 32.01 30.97 32.55
N ASP A 559 32.48 30.56 31.37
CA ASP A 559 32.01 31.13 30.10
C ASP A 559 30.50 30.85 29.92
N ARG A 560 29.77 31.77 29.29
CA ARG A 560 28.40 31.54 28.80
C ARG A 560 28.43 31.27 27.32
N VAL A 561 27.81 30.18 26.89
CA VAL A 561 27.83 29.73 25.49
C VAL A 561 26.43 29.62 24.94
N LEU A 562 26.15 30.33 23.85
CA LEU A 562 24.96 30.14 23.05
C LEU A 562 25.23 29.14 21.93
N ILE A 563 24.55 28.00 21.96
CA ILE A 563 24.67 26.93 20.95
C ILE A 563 23.41 26.92 20.08
N HIS A 564 23.57 27.24 18.80
CA HIS A 564 22.48 27.13 17.84
C HIS A 564 22.23 25.70 17.37
N ALA A 565 20.96 25.39 17.06
CA ALA A 565 20.52 24.05 16.67
C ALA A 565 21.00 22.94 17.64
N ALA A 566 20.96 23.24 18.95
CA ALA A 566 21.59 22.44 20.00
C ALA A 566 21.11 20.98 20.06
N ALA A 567 19.93 20.67 19.54
CA ALA A 567 19.36 19.32 19.50
C ALA A 567 19.83 18.45 18.31
N GLY A 568 20.67 18.98 17.41
CA GLY A 568 21.32 18.20 16.35
C GLY A 568 22.62 17.53 16.82
N GLY A 569 23.22 16.67 15.99
CA GLY A 569 24.43 15.91 16.34
C GLY A 569 25.60 16.78 16.85
N THR A 570 26.06 17.75 16.06
CA THR A 570 27.12 18.69 16.48
C THR A 570 26.71 19.56 17.67
N GLY A 571 25.44 19.97 17.73
CA GLY A 571 24.90 20.78 18.82
C GLY A 571 24.96 20.03 20.17
N MET A 572 24.54 18.76 20.19
CA MET A 572 24.56 17.92 21.38
C MET A 572 26.00 17.58 21.80
N ALA A 573 26.91 17.38 20.84
CA ALA A 573 28.34 17.24 21.13
C ALA A 573 28.90 18.52 21.78
N ALA A 574 28.56 19.70 21.24
CA ALA A 574 28.98 20.99 21.79
C ALA A 574 28.42 21.27 23.18
N VAL A 575 27.19 20.84 23.47
CA VAL A 575 26.59 20.93 24.82
C VAL A 575 27.44 20.15 25.83
N GLN A 576 27.80 18.90 25.52
CA GLN A 576 28.60 18.06 26.42
C GLN A 576 29.99 18.65 26.66
N ILE A 577 30.67 19.07 25.59
CA ILE A 577 32.01 19.68 25.66
C ILE A 577 31.97 20.98 26.47
N ALA A 578 30.95 21.82 26.27
CA ALA A 578 30.80 23.05 27.05
C ALA A 578 30.53 22.79 28.54
N GLN A 579 29.69 21.79 28.85
CA GLN A 579 29.42 21.39 30.24
C GLN A 579 30.66 20.81 30.92
N GLN A 580 31.44 19.98 30.21
CA GLN A 580 32.72 19.44 30.69
C GLN A 580 33.73 20.55 30.98
N ALA A 581 33.78 21.59 30.14
CA ALA A 581 34.60 22.77 30.38
C ALA A 581 34.11 23.66 31.54
N GLY A 582 32.96 23.36 32.14
CA GLY A 582 32.36 24.15 33.23
C GLY A 582 31.68 25.44 32.76
N ALA A 583 31.27 25.50 31.49
CA ALA A 583 30.56 26.64 30.91
C ALA A 583 29.04 26.53 31.12
N GLU A 584 28.36 27.70 31.16
CA GLU A 584 26.90 27.78 31.21
C GLU A 584 26.32 27.76 29.80
N VAL A 585 25.51 26.75 29.50
CA VAL A 585 24.96 26.52 28.16
C VAL A 585 23.56 27.13 28.00
N LEU A 586 23.41 27.98 26.98
CA LEU A 586 22.16 28.45 26.43
C LEU A 586 21.97 27.79 25.05
N GLY A 587 20.84 27.12 24.82
CA GLY A 587 20.59 26.39 23.58
C GLY A 587 19.42 26.97 22.78
N THR A 588 19.49 26.91 21.45
CA THR A 588 18.30 27.09 20.60
C THR A 588 17.92 25.79 19.89
N ALA A 589 16.62 25.48 19.88
CA ALA A 589 16.07 24.35 19.14
C ALA A 589 14.58 24.58 18.82
N SER A 590 13.99 23.75 17.95
CA SER A 590 12.54 23.77 17.76
C SER A 590 11.82 23.21 19.00
N PRO A 591 10.62 23.71 19.35
CA PRO A 591 9.91 23.32 20.58
C PRO A 591 9.77 21.81 20.84
N PRO A 592 9.48 20.96 19.82
CA PRO A 592 9.38 19.50 20.03
C PRO A 592 10.68 18.84 20.51
N LYS A 593 11.84 19.50 20.39
CA LYS A 593 13.16 18.97 20.76
C LYS A 593 13.66 19.47 22.11
N TRP A 594 12.91 20.35 22.78
CA TRP A 594 13.37 20.99 24.01
C TRP A 594 13.54 20.00 25.16
N GLU A 595 12.69 18.99 25.25
CA GLU A 595 12.78 17.97 26.32
C GLU A 595 14.11 17.20 26.27
N ALA A 596 14.58 16.84 25.07
CA ALA A 596 15.86 16.18 24.91
C ALA A 596 17.03 17.03 25.44
N LEU A 597 17.01 18.35 25.19
CA LEU A 597 18.02 19.27 25.72
C LEU A 597 17.94 19.47 27.24
N ARG A 598 16.72 19.49 27.80
CA ARG A 598 16.55 19.55 29.26
C ARG A 598 17.14 18.31 29.94
N ASN A 599 16.95 17.14 29.35
CA ASN A 599 17.50 15.87 29.85
C ASN A 599 19.04 15.85 29.79
N MET A 600 19.65 16.60 28.86
CA MET A 600 21.10 16.84 28.83
C MET A 600 21.56 17.93 29.82
N GLY A 601 20.67 18.51 30.63
CA GLY A 601 21.02 19.54 31.60
C GLY A 601 21.13 20.96 31.04
N VAL A 602 20.64 21.24 29.82
CA VAL A 602 20.54 22.61 29.29
C VAL A 602 19.41 23.34 30.01
N LYS A 603 19.75 24.37 30.78
CA LYS A 603 18.79 25.13 31.60
C LYS A 603 17.97 26.14 30.80
N HIS A 604 18.60 26.77 29.82
CA HIS A 604 18.04 27.88 29.06
C HIS A 604 17.87 27.45 27.61
N ILE A 605 16.64 27.19 27.19
CA ILE A 605 16.31 26.71 25.84
C ILE A 605 15.35 27.70 25.18
N MET A 606 15.68 28.11 23.97
CA MET A 606 14.93 29.11 23.20
C MET A 606 14.59 28.57 21.81
N ASN A 607 13.67 29.25 21.11
CA ASN A 607 13.22 28.82 19.80
C ASN A 607 14.28 29.14 18.73
N SER A 608 14.68 28.15 17.93
CA SER A 608 15.64 28.34 16.84
C SER A 608 15.01 28.83 15.52
N ARG A 609 13.68 28.97 15.46
CA ARG A 609 12.95 29.37 14.24
C ARG A 609 12.51 30.83 14.24
N THR A 610 12.77 31.56 15.32
CA THR A 610 12.24 32.90 15.53
C THR A 610 13.31 33.78 16.19
N TYR A 611 13.22 35.11 16.07
CA TYR A 611 14.31 36.02 16.46
C TYR A 611 14.33 36.38 17.95
N GLU A 612 13.28 36.01 18.70
CA GLU A 612 13.11 36.37 20.11
C GLU A 612 14.16 35.72 21.02
N PHE A 613 14.91 34.71 20.55
CA PHE A 613 16.01 34.15 21.33
C PHE A 613 17.01 35.24 21.73
N ALA A 614 17.23 36.26 20.90
CA ALA A 614 18.19 37.32 21.22
C ALA A 614 17.76 38.13 22.44
N ASP A 615 16.48 38.53 22.49
CA ASP A 615 15.93 39.27 23.63
C ASP A 615 15.90 38.39 24.89
N GLN A 616 15.56 37.11 24.75
CA GLN A 616 15.57 36.13 25.84
C GLN A 616 16.98 35.90 26.40
N VAL A 617 18.01 35.80 25.54
CA VAL A 617 19.41 35.72 26.00
C VAL A 617 19.76 36.95 26.82
N MET A 618 19.39 38.15 26.37
CA MET A 618 19.67 39.38 27.11
C MET A 618 18.93 39.42 28.44
N GLU A 619 17.69 38.96 28.50
CA GLU A 619 16.94 38.85 29.75
C GLU A 619 17.58 37.87 30.74
N ILE A 620 17.88 36.64 30.30
CA ILE A 620 18.51 35.58 31.10
C ILE A 620 19.86 36.05 31.65
N THR A 621 20.64 36.73 30.81
CA THR A 621 21.99 37.20 31.15
C THR A 621 22.01 38.55 31.87
N LYS A 622 20.83 39.15 32.13
CA LYS A 622 20.65 40.47 32.75
C LYS A 622 21.37 41.59 31.99
N GLY A 623 21.22 41.59 30.68
CA GLY A 623 21.77 42.56 29.74
C GLY A 623 23.26 42.38 29.42
N LYS A 624 23.89 41.29 29.89
CA LYS A 624 25.33 41.06 29.68
C LYS A 624 25.66 40.34 28.37
N GLY A 625 24.77 39.49 27.87
CA GLY A 625 25.05 38.63 26.72
C GLY A 625 25.84 37.36 27.08
N VAL A 626 26.37 36.71 26.05
CA VAL A 626 27.16 35.45 26.10
C VAL A 626 28.60 35.65 25.62
N ASP A 627 29.53 34.86 26.16
CA ASP A 627 30.96 34.95 25.85
C ASP A 627 31.35 34.22 24.56
N ILE A 628 30.58 33.18 24.21
CA ILE A 628 30.76 32.39 22.99
C ILE A 628 29.41 32.20 22.31
N VAL A 629 29.38 32.38 20.99
CA VAL A 629 28.28 31.90 20.16
C VAL A 629 28.83 30.83 19.22
N LEU A 630 28.24 29.64 19.24
CA LEU A 630 28.46 28.61 18.22
C LEU A 630 27.28 28.66 17.24
N ASN A 631 27.49 29.30 16.09
CA ASN A 631 26.45 29.53 15.10
C ASN A 631 26.43 28.45 14.02
N SER A 632 25.21 28.04 13.66
CA SER A 632 24.93 27.19 12.50
C SER A 632 23.74 27.69 11.67
N LEU A 633 23.21 28.88 12.00
CA LEU A 633 22.06 29.48 11.31
C LEU A 633 22.55 30.30 10.12
N THR A 634 21.85 30.20 8.99
CA THR A 634 22.34 30.66 7.68
C THR A 634 21.66 31.91 7.15
N SER A 635 20.64 32.44 7.83
CA SER A 635 19.96 33.68 7.40
C SER A 635 20.65 34.91 8.00
N GLY A 636 20.77 35.99 7.21
CA GLY A 636 21.48 37.20 7.63
C GLY A 636 20.89 37.88 8.88
N GLU A 637 19.57 37.79 9.07
CA GLU A 637 18.91 38.35 10.25
C GLU A 637 19.16 37.50 11.50
N PHE A 638 19.20 36.17 11.38
CA PHE A 638 19.62 35.28 12.48
C PHE A 638 21.06 35.58 12.90
N ILE A 639 21.99 35.70 11.95
CA ILE A 639 23.40 35.99 12.24
C ILE A 639 23.54 37.35 12.95
N SER A 640 22.84 38.38 12.47
CA SER A 640 22.82 39.71 13.10
C SER A 640 22.31 39.66 14.54
N LYS A 641 21.22 38.92 14.80
CA LYS A 641 20.66 38.73 16.14
C LYS A 641 21.58 37.93 17.06
N SER A 642 22.19 36.87 16.57
CA SER A 642 23.20 36.09 17.30
C SER A 642 24.43 36.95 17.63
N MET A 643 24.82 37.84 16.72
CA MET A 643 25.94 38.77 16.93
C MET A 643 25.61 39.84 17.98
N SER A 644 24.35 40.29 18.06
CA SER A 644 23.94 41.32 19.04
C SER A 644 24.00 40.87 20.50
N VAL A 645 24.02 39.56 20.77
CA VAL A 645 24.05 39.01 22.13
C VAL A 645 25.45 38.62 22.61
N VAL A 646 26.48 38.82 21.78
CA VAL A 646 27.88 38.55 22.16
C VAL A 646 28.40 39.67 23.07
N THR A 647 29.06 39.29 24.17
CA THR A 647 29.72 40.23 25.09
C THR A 647 30.84 41.02 24.40
N GLN A 648 31.28 42.11 25.04
CA GLN A 648 32.45 42.84 24.58
C GLN A 648 33.69 41.93 24.66
N SER A 649 34.43 41.78 23.56
CA SER A 649 35.53 40.80 23.43
C SER A 649 35.12 39.32 23.47
N GLY A 650 33.84 39.03 23.23
CA GLY A 650 33.35 37.65 23.06
C GLY A 650 33.81 37.02 21.73
N ARG A 651 33.54 35.72 21.58
CA ARG A 651 33.95 34.91 20.43
C ARG A 651 32.73 34.40 19.67
N PHE A 652 32.66 34.69 18.38
CA PHE A 652 31.63 34.17 17.50
C PHE A 652 32.25 33.13 16.58
N VAL A 653 31.82 31.88 16.72
CA VAL A 653 32.33 30.74 15.97
C VAL A 653 31.26 30.25 14.99
N GLU A 654 31.54 30.43 13.71
CA GLU A 654 30.68 30.05 12.61
C GLU A 654 31.04 28.64 12.10
N ILE A 655 30.10 27.71 12.19
CA ILE A 655 30.24 26.35 11.61
C ILE A 655 29.32 26.15 10.38
N ALA A 656 28.49 27.13 10.03
CA ALA A 656 27.68 27.06 8.82
C ALA A 656 28.55 27.15 7.55
N LYS A 657 28.04 26.56 6.46
CA LYS A 657 28.68 26.58 5.12
C LYS A 657 27.97 27.50 4.12
N ARG A 658 26.91 28.20 4.55
CA ARG A 658 26.06 29.05 3.71
C ARG A 658 25.70 30.33 4.46
N GLY A 659 25.65 31.45 3.75
CA GLY A 659 25.28 32.74 4.35
C GLY A 659 26.31 33.26 5.36
N VAL A 660 27.54 32.77 5.29
CA VAL A 660 28.65 33.12 6.18
C VAL A 660 29.08 34.57 5.91
N TRP A 661 29.18 35.38 6.96
CA TRP A 661 29.73 36.73 6.85
C TRP A 661 31.24 36.68 6.74
N ASP A 662 31.83 37.58 5.95
CA ASP A 662 33.27 37.76 5.93
C ASP A 662 33.75 38.59 7.13
N SER A 663 35.04 38.50 7.45
CA SER A 663 35.61 39.19 8.62
C SER A 663 35.50 40.71 8.54
N SER A 664 35.43 41.30 7.34
CA SER A 664 35.25 42.76 7.20
C SER A 664 33.81 43.18 7.52
N GLN A 665 32.81 42.42 7.08
CA GLN A 665 31.40 42.64 7.41
C GLN A 665 31.17 42.59 8.92
N VAL A 666 31.81 41.64 9.62
CA VAL A 666 31.70 41.57 11.08
C VAL A 666 32.42 42.74 11.76
N ALA A 667 33.62 43.11 11.29
CA ALA A 667 34.38 44.22 11.86
C ALA A 667 33.67 45.59 11.71
N GLU A 668 32.85 45.77 10.67
CA GLU A 668 32.02 46.97 10.51
C GLU A 668 30.90 47.06 11.57
N VAL A 669 30.31 45.92 11.96
CA VAL A 669 29.15 45.88 12.86
C VAL A 669 29.55 45.70 14.33
N ARG A 670 30.57 44.87 14.60
CA ARG A 670 31.08 44.50 15.92
C ARG A 670 32.61 44.36 15.91
N PRO A 671 33.37 45.46 15.80
CA PRO A 671 34.85 45.41 15.79
C PRO A 671 35.45 44.89 17.10
N ASP A 672 34.65 44.83 18.17
CA ASP A 672 35.02 44.33 19.48
C ASP A 672 34.88 42.81 19.64
N VAL A 673 34.29 42.11 18.67
CA VAL A 673 34.05 40.65 18.70
C VAL A 673 35.10 39.91 17.88
N SER A 674 35.63 38.82 18.43
CA SER A 674 36.49 37.90 17.67
C SER A 674 35.63 36.93 16.85
N TYR A 675 35.75 36.97 15.53
CA TYR A 675 34.97 36.14 14.61
C TYR A 675 35.84 35.06 13.97
N PHE A 676 35.37 33.82 14.01
CA PHE A 676 36.07 32.65 13.49
C PHE A 676 35.15 31.83 12.61
N VAL A 677 35.63 31.42 11.43
CA VAL A 677 34.94 30.48 10.55
C VAL A 677 35.65 29.14 10.66
N VAL A 678 34.92 28.10 11.05
CA VAL A 678 35.47 26.75 11.26
C VAL A 678 35.15 25.87 10.06
N ASP A 679 36.20 25.27 9.49
CA ASP A 679 36.09 24.29 8.41
C ASP A 679 36.90 23.04 8.73
N LEU A 680 36.27 22.05 9.37
CA LEU A 680 36.96 20.81 9.76
C LEU A 680 37.58 20.07 8.57
N VAL A 681 37.01 20.16 7.36
CA VAL A 681 37.56 19.52 6.15
C VAL A 681 38.86 20.20 5.72
N LYS A 682 38.92 21.53 5.82
CA LYS A 682 40.16 22.27 5.55
C LYS A 682 41.23 21.92 6.57
N GLU A 683 40.86 21.91 7.85
CA GLU A 683 41.79 21.63 8.94
C GLU A 683 42.30 20.19 8.91
N SER A 684 41.50 19.22 8.46
CA SER A 684 42.00 17.85 8.31
C SER A 684 43.07 17.73 7.23
N ILE A 685 42.95 18.48 6.14
CA ILE A 685 43.95 18.51 5.07
C ILE A 685 45.22 19.25 5.52
N GLU A 686 45.08 20.39 6.20
CA GLU A 686 46.20 21.22 6.60
C GLU A 686 46.94 20.69 7.85
N GLN A 687 46.21 20.04 8.77
CA GLN A 687 46.70 19.60 10.08
C GLN A 687 46.22 18.18 10.45
N PRO A 688 46.57 17.14 9.67
CA PRO A 688 46.09 15.77 9.90
C PRO A 688 46.47 15.21 11.28
N GLU A 689 47.67 15.53 11.79
CA GLU A 689 48.13 15.11 13.12
C GLU A 689 47.30 15.72 14.26
N LEU A 690 46.80 16.94 14.08
CA LEU A 690 45.91 17.57 15.05
C LEU A 690 44.57 16.84 15.11
N ILE A 691 44.03 16.44 13.96
CA ILE A 691 42.80 15.65 13.90
C ILE A 691 42.99 14.30 14.61
N ASN A 692 44.11 13.62 14.37
CA ASN A 692 44.41 12.36 15.06
C ASN A 692 44.45 12.54 16.57
N SER A 693 45.19 13.56 17.05
CA SER A 693 45.29 13.88 18.47
C SER A 693 43.91 14.11 19.11
N MET A 694 43.05 14.90 18.47
CA MET A 694 41.70 15.15 18.98
C MET A 694 40.84 13.88 18.95
N LEU A 695 40.96 13.04 17.91
CA LEU A 695 40.19 11.81 17.80
C LEU A 695 40.60 10.77 18.84
N GLN A 696 41.89 10.70 19.19
CA GLN A 696 42.40 9.86 20.29
C GLN A 696 41.90 10.36 21.65
N GLU A 697 41.93 11.66 21.90
CA GLU A 697 41.40 12.24 23.14
C GLU A 697 39.90 11.94 23.29
N LEU A 698 39.12 12.16 22.23
CA LEU A 698 37.70 11.80 22.22
C LEU A 698 37.50 10.31 22.51
N LYS A 699 38.24 9.42 21.86
CA LYS A 699 38.18 7.98 22.14
C LYS A 699 38.38 7.67 23.63
N GLU A 700 39.34 8.31 24.30
CA GLU A 700 39.58 8.14 25.73
C GLU A 700 38.41 8.65 26.58
N GLU A 701 37.89 9.83 26.27
CA GLU A 701 36.73 10.43 26.95
C GLU A 701 35.47 9.53 26.87
N PHE A 702 35.20 8.94 25.70
CA PHE A 702 34.13 7.95 25.53
C PHE A 702 34.42 6.66 26.28
N SER A 703 35.66 6.16 26.22
CA SER A 703 36.06 4.93 26.92
C SER A 703 35.88 5.03 28.44
N ASN A 704 36.10 6.24 28.99
CA ASN A 704 35.93 6.54 30.41
C ASN A 704 34.49 6.95 30.79
N GLY A 705 33.57 7.04 29.81
CA GLY A 705 32.18 7.43 30.02
C GLY A 705 31.97 8.92 30.35
N LEU A 706 32.97 9.76 30.13
CA LEU A 706 32.93 11.21 30.35
C LEU A 706 32.12 11.92 29.25
N LEU A 707 32.13 11.38 28.05
CA LEU A 707 31.25 11.75 26.94
C LEU A 707 30.32 10.58 26.59
N GLN A 708 29.14 10.91 26.07
CA GLN A 708 28.11 9.95 25.68
C GLN A 708 27.68 10.19 24.23
N PRO A 709 27.38 9.13 23.45
CA PRO A 709 26.88 9.30 22.10
C PRO A 709 25.58 10.10 22.12
N ALA A 710 25.39 10.96 21.11
CA ALA A 710 24.09 11.61 20.94
C ALA A 710 23.02 10.54 20.61
N PRO A 711 21.73 10.78 20.93
CA PRO A 711 20.66 9.89 20.49
C PRO A 711 20.76 9.61 18.99
N ILE A 712 20.69 8.33 18.61
CA ILE A 712 20.79 7.91 17.22
C ILE A 712 19.44 7.45 16.68
N LYS A 713 19.14 7.84 15.44
CA LYS A 713 18.10 7.21 14.62
C LYS A 713 18.79 6.33 13.59
N VAL A 714 18.64 5.01 13.74
CA VAL A 714 19.23 4.03 12.84
C VAL A 714 18.28 3.72 11.68
N PHE A 715 18.82 3.70 10.47
CA PHE A 715 18.18 3.18 9.26
C PHE A 715 19.05 2.04 8.70
N PRO A 716 18.46 0.97 8.16
CA PRO A 716 19.22 -0.03 7.43
C PRO A 716 19.66 0.56 6.05
N ILE A 717 20.74 0.05 5.45
CA ILE A 717 21.32 0.59 4.20
C ILE A 717 20.34 0.52 3.01
N GLU A 718 19.40 -0.40 3.07
CA GLU A 718 18.29 -0.59 2.15
C GLU A 718 17.32 0.61 2.16
N GLU A 719 17.24 1.32 3.30
CA GLU A 719 16.39 2.50 3.52
C GLU A 719 17.21 3.81 3.47
N VAL A 720 18.37 3.81 2.80
CA VAL A 720 19.27 4.98 2.75
C VAL A 720 18.58 6.25 2.25
N ILE A 721 17.66 6.15 1.27
CA ILE A 721 16.90 7.31 0.79
C ILE A 721 16.01 7.88 1.90
N ASP A 722 15.34 7.02 2.68
CA ASP A 722 14.51 7.45 3.79
C ASP A 722 15.33 8.11 4.90
N ALA A 723 16.56 7.64 5.14
CA ALA A 723 17.49 8.29 6.05
C ALA A 723 17.82 9.73 5.60
N PHE A 724 18.12 9.93 4.31
CA PHE A 724 18.38 11.25 3.73
C PHE A 724 17.15 12.17 3.80
N ARG A 725 15.96 11.64 3.52
CA ARG A 725 14.67 12.37 3.64
C ARG A 725 14.38 12.78 5.08
N TYR A 726 14.60 11.87 6.02
CA TYR A 726 14.41 12.13 7.45
C TYR A 726 15.34 13.23 7.96
N MET A 727 16.57 13.30 7.42
CA MET A 727 17.49 14.40 7.70
C MET A 727 17.02 15.73 7.08
N GLN A 728 16.65 15.73 5.80
CA GLN A 728 16.16 16.90 5.07
C GLN A 728 14.99 17.59 5.80
N GLN A 729 14.08 16.80 6.37
CA GLN A 729 12.91 17.31 7.12
C GLN A 729 13.24 17.85 8.51
N ALA A 730 14.51 17.80 8.93
CA ALA A 730 14.99 18.23 10.24
C ALA A 730 14.22 17.60 11.43
N LYS A 731 13.64 16.40 11.25
CA LYS A 731 12.86 15.68 12.28
C LYS A 731 13.72 15.04 13.37
N HIS A 732 14.97 14.75 13.06
CA HIS A 732 15.88 14.02 13.95
C HIS A 732 16.29 14.83 15.19
N ILE A 733 16.52 14.09 16.29
CA ILE A 733 17.24 14.54 17.48
C ILE A 733 18.56 13.75 17.50
N GLY A 734 19.68 14.43 17.72
CA GLY A 734 21.00 13.80 17.67
C GLY A 734 21.43 13.46 16.24
N LYS A 735 21.81 12.20 15.98
CA LYS A 735 22.45 11.77 14.73
C LYS A 735 21.62 10.71 14.00
N ILE A 736 21.68 10.74 12.67
CA ILE A 736 21.13 9.66 11.84
C ILE A 736 22.29 8.76 11.42
N VAL A 737 22.10 7.45 11.57
CA VAL A 737 23.12 6.44 11.27
C VAL A 737 22.52 5.43 10.32
N VAL A 738 23.26 5.10 9.26
CA VAL A 738 22.89 4.04 8.33
C VAL A 738 23.70 2.80 8.64
N SER A 739 23.03 1.73 9.03
CA SER A 739 23.64 0.49 9.48
C SER A 739 23.73 -0.55 8.37
N GLN A 740 24.86 -1.24 8.34
CA GLN A 740 25.19 -2.39 7.50
C GLN A 740 25.44 -3.63 8.37
N THR A 741 25.11 -3.60 9.67
CA THR A 741 25.33 -4.73 10.58
C THR A 741 24.48 -5.94 10.21
N GLN A 742 23.28 -5.75 9.64
CA GLN A 742 22.41 -6.83 9.15
C GLN A 742 22.89 -7.49 7.85
N LEU A 743 23.71 -6.82 7.03
CA LEU A 743 24.41 -7.47 5.91
C LEU A 743 25.45 -8.48 6.40
N ALA A 744 25.83 -8.39 7.67
CA ALA A 744 26.69 -9.34 8.36
C ALA A 744 25.89 -10.28 9.28
N ASP A 745 24.78 -10.81 8.77
CA ASP A 745 24.28 -12.15 9.12
C ASP A 745 23.70 -12.89 7.87
N GLY A 746 24.31 -12.64 6.71
CA GLY A 746 24.23 -13.53 5.54
C GLY A 746 24.77 -14.95 5.81
N THR A 747 25.15 -15.25 7.06
CA THR A 747 25.54 -16.57 7.58
C THR A 747 24.40 -17.31 8.29
N THR A 748 23.23 -16.71 8.54
CA THR A 748 22.05 -17.47 9.01
C THR A 748 21.10 -17.93 7.90
N GLN A 749 21.19 -17.40 6.69
CA GLN A 749 20.79 -18.18 5.52
C GLN A 749 21.93 -19.15 5.23
N LYS A 750 21.77 -20.43 5.61
CA LYS A 750 22.62 -21.46 5.02
C LYS A 750 22.53 -21.28 3.50
N PRO A 751 23.64 -21.09 2.77
CA PRO A 751 23.60 -21.07 1.33
C PRO A 751 22.84 -22.31 0.87
N LEU A 752 21.89 -22.15 -0.04
CA LEU A 752 21.15 -23.26 -0.61
C LEU A 752 22.18 -24.28 -1.13
N SER A 753 22.30 -25.40 -0.44
CA SER A 753 23.33 -26.40 -0.70
C SER A 753 22.65 -27.67 -1.17
N PHE A 754 23.03 -28.11 -2.36
CA PHE A 754 22.52 -29.33 -2.94
C PHE A 754 23.44 -30.48 -2.59
N ARG A 755 22.86 -31.60 -2.13
CA ARG A 755 23.55 -32.87 -1.97
C ARG A 755 24.12 -33.35 -3.31
N SER A 756 25.40 -33.64 -3.35
CA SER A 756 26.15 -34.01 -4.56
C SER A 756 25.81 -35.40 -5.09
N GLU A 757 25.42 -36.29 -4.19
CA GLU A 757 25.12 -37.71 -4.40
C GLU A 757 23.63 -37.97 -4.69
N ALA A 758 22.79 -36.95 -4.53
CA ALA A 758 21.34 -37.06 -4.69
C ALA A 758 20.86 -36.65 -6.08
N SER A 759 19.66 -37.11 -6.44
CA SER A 759 18.93 -36.73 -7.65
C SER A 759 17.83 -35.72 -7.36
N TYR A 760 17.50 -34.87 -8.34
CA TYR A 760 16.43 -33.89 -8.26
C TYR A 760 15.51 -33.98 -9.46
N LEU A 761 14.20 -34.03 -9.21
CA LEU A 761 13.16 -34.19 -10.24
C LEU A 761 12.55 -32.84 -10.59
N ILE A 762 12.52 -32.50 -11.87
CA ILE A 762 11.81 -31.33 -12.41
C ILE A 762 10.73 -31.82 -13.37
N THR A 763 9.47 -31.75 -12.97
CA THR A 763 8.33 -32.03 -13.88
C THR A 763 8.00 -30.78 -14.69
N GLY A 764 7.65 -30.96 -15.97
CA GLY A 764 7.70 -29.84 -16.91
C GLY A 764 9.14 -29.40 -17.19
N GLY A 765 10.13 -30.24 -16.89
CA GLY A 765 11.55 -29.91 -16.91
C GLY A 765 12.12 -29.55 -18.29
N MET A 766 11.41 -29.90 -19.35
CA MET A 766 11.74 -29.50 -20.73
C MET A 766 11.02 -28.22 -21.18
N GLY A 767 10.14 -27.65 -20.35
CA GLY A 767 9.52 -26.35 -20.60
C GLY A 767 10.48 -25.20 -20.34
N GLY A 768 10.11 -23.98 -20.78
CA GLY A 768 10.96 -22.80 -20.62
C GLY A 768 11.43 -22.56 -19.17
N LEU A 769 10.49 -22.54 -18.21
CA LEU A 769 10.80 -22.38 -16.79
C LEU A 769 11.57 -23.58 -16.21
N GLY A 770 11.18 -24.80 -16.60
CA GLY A 770 11.86 -26.02 -16.14
C GLY A 770 13.35 -26.04 -16.52
N LEU A 771 13.68 -25.68 -17.77
CA LEU A 771 15.07 -25.59 -18.24
C LEU A 771 15.83 -24.42 -17.61
N LEU A 772 15.18 -23.28 -17.39
CA LEU A 772 15.76 -22.14 -16.67
C LEU A 772 16.22 -22.55 -15.26
N VAL A 773 15.33 -23.23 -14.54
CA VAL A 773 15.60 -23.72 -13.18
C VAL A 773 16.65 -24.84 -13.20
N ALA A 774 16.58 -25.77 -14.16
CA ALA A 774 17.60 -26.82 -14.32
C ALA A 774 19.00 -26.24 -14.48
N ASN A 775 19.15 -25.22 -15.33
CA ASN A 775 20.43 -24.55 -15.55
C ASN A 775 20.95 -23.85 -14.28
N TRP A 776 20.07 -23.17 -13.55
CA TRP A 776 20.41 -22.56 -12.27
C TRP A 776 20.80 -23.60 -11.20
N MET A 777 20.07 -24.72 -11.10
CA MET A 777 20.41 -25.79 -10.16
C MET A 777 21.80 -26.38 -10.46
N VAL A 778 22.14 -26.60 -11.74
CA VAL A 778 23.48 -27.08 -12.13
C VAL A 778 24.57 -26.05 -11.80
N SER A 779 24.32 -24.75 -12.04
CA SER A 779 25.28 -23.71 -11.68
C SER A 779 25.49 -23.57 -10.16
N LYS A 780 24.49 -23.96 -9.35
CA LYS A 780 24.57 -24.09 -7.89
C LYS A 780 25.13 -25.43 -7.40
N GLY A 781 25.56 -26.30 -8.30
CA GLY A 781 26.32 -27.51 -7.98
C GLY A 781 25.54 -28.83 -8.05
N VAL A 782 24.28 -28.83 -8.51
CA VAL A 782 23.53 -30.08 -8.72
C VAL A 782 24.21 -30.95 -9.77
N LYS A 783 24.39 -32.23 -9.44
CA LYS A 783 25.06 -33.22 -10.30
C LYS A 783 24.12 -34.17 -11.01
N HIS A 784 22.92 -34.41 -10.50
CA HIS A 784 22.00 -35.40 -11.06
C HIS A 784 20.58 -34.82 -11.18
N LEU A 785 20.14 -34.61 -12.42
CA LEU A 785 18.80 -34.09 -12.74
C LEU A 785 17.97 -35.13 -13.46
N VAL A 786 16.69 -35.20 -13.10
CA VAL A 786 15.66 -35.92 -13.84
C VAL A 786 14.69 -34.90 -14.42
N LEU A 787 14.71 -34.71 -15.74
CA LEU A 787 13.79 -33.81 -16.44
C LEU A 787 12.63 -34.62 -16.99
N LEU A 788 11.44 -34.39 -16.43
CA LEU A 788 10.23 -35.12 -16.83
C LEU A 788 9.32 -34.26 -17.70
N GLY A 789 8.79 -34.85 -18.77
CA GLY A 789 7.73 -34.27 -19.57
C GLY A 789 7.06 -35.25 -20.53
N ARG A 790 5.96 -34.81 -21.15
CA ARG A 790 5.11 -35.68 -22.00
C ARG A 790 5.70 -35.98 -23.39
N ARG A 791 6.58 -35.10 -23.87
CA ARG A 791 7.17 -35.16 -25.21
C ARG A 791 8.66 -35.45 -25.12
N SER A 792 9.20 -36.16 -26.10
CA SER A 792 10.66 -36.26 -26.26
C SER A 792 11.26 -34.88 -26.56
N PRO A 793 12.50 -34.60 -26.16
CA PRO A 793 13.13 -33.30 -26.38
C PRO A 793 13.32 -33.06 -27.88
N ASP A 794 12.95 -31.87 -28.34
CA ASP A 794 13.29 -31.40 -29.69
C ASP A 794 14.77 -31.00 -29.79
N ASP A 795 15.24 -30.62 -30.97
CA ASP A 795 16.67 -30.35 -31.17
C ASP A 795 17.18 -29.14 -30.37
N ALA A 796 16.33 -28.12 -30.16
CA ALA A 796 16.65 -26.98 -29.31
C ALA A 796 16.78 -27.38 -27.84
N THR A 797 15.88 -28.24 -27.35
CA THR A 797 15.90 -28.77 -25.98
C THR A 797 17.09 -29.70 -25.77
N LYS A 798 17.41 -30.57 -26.74
CA LYS A 798 18.60 -31.43 -26.69
C LYS A 798 19.88 -30.60 -26.55
N LYS A 799 20.00 -29.50 -27.30
CA LYS A 799 21.16 -28.60 -27.20
C LYS A 799 21.32 -28.04 -25.78
N LYS A 800 20.23 -27.57 -25.17
CA LYS A 800 20.23 -27.09 -23.78
C LYS A 800 20.59 -28.19 -22.78
N ILE A 801 20.09 -29.41 -22.98
CA ILE A 801 20.45 -30.56 -22.14
C ILE A 801 21.96 -30.84 -22.26
N THR A 802 22.52 -30.82 -23.47
CA THR A 802 23.97 -30.98 -23.67
C THR A 802 24.77 -29.87 -22.98
N GLU A 803 24.28 -28.63 -22.96
CA GLU A 803 24.92 -27.54 -22.21
C GLU A 803 24.95 -27.82 -20.69
N LEU A 804 23.88 -28.39 -20.12
CA LEU A 804 23.84 -28.83 -18.72
C LEU A 804 24.85 -29.97 -18.46
N GLU A 805 24.95 -30.92 -19.39
CA GLU A 805 25.90 -32.04 -19.30
C GLU A 805 27.35 -31.56 -19.39
N MET A 806 27.64 -30.62 -20.29
CA MET A 806 28.96 -29.97 -20.40
C MET A 806 29.33 -29.16 -19.16
N ALA A 807 28.34 -28.61 -18.44
CA ALA A 807 28.53 -27.97 -17.14
C ALA A 807 28.77 -28.98 -15.98
N GLY A 808 28.76 -30.29 -16.28
CA GLY A 808 29.14 -31.35 -15.35
C GLY A 808 27.98 -31.99 -14.60
N ALA A 809 26.74 -31.85 -15.08
CA ALA A 809 25.58 -32.58 -14.58
C ALA A 809 25.30 -33.86 -15.41
N SER A 810 24.71 -34.86 -14.79
CA SER A 810 24.10 -36.01 -15.46
C SER A 810 22.59 -35.75 -15.53
N VAL A 811 22.08 -35.64 -16.76
CA VAL A 811 20.67 -35.32 -17.01
C VAL A 811 19.97 -36.55 -17.57
N VAL A 812 18.97 -37.05 -16.86
CA VAL A 812 18.08 -38.13 -17.32
C VAL A 812 16.77 -37.51 -17.78
N VAL A 813 16.38 -37.78 -19.02
CA VAL A 813 15.10 -37.33 -19.56
C VAL A 813 14.08 -38.45 -19.47
N GLU A 814 12.99 -38.22 -18.76
CA GLU A 814 11.91 -39.17 -18.56
C GLU A 814 10.66 -38.72 -19.32
N LYS A 815 10.12 -39.62 -20.15
CA LYS A 815 8.87 -39.39 -20.88
C LYS A 815 7.72 -40.02 -20.11
N ALA A 816 6.93 -39.19 -19.44
CA ALA A 816 5.75 -39.60 -18.70
C ALA A 816 4.73 -38.45 -18.62
N ASP A 817 3.45 -38.80 -18.46
CA ASP A 817 2.45 -37.84 -18.00
C ASP A 817 2.39 -37.87 -16.48
N VAL A 818 2.47 -36.71 -15.86
CA VAL A 818 2.47 -36.59 -14.40
C VAL A 818 1.09 -36.93 -13.83
N SER A 819 0.02 -36.70 -14.59
CA SER A 819 -1.35 -37.05 -14.22
C SER A 819 -1.69 -38.53 -14.38
N ASP A 820 -0.76 -39.37 -14.87
CA ASP A 820 -0.92 -40.82 -14.94
C ASP A 820 -0.09 -41.50 -13.85
N PHE A 821 -0.78 -42.12 -12.89
CA PHE A 821 -0.14 -42.70 -11.70
C PHE A 821 0.80 -43.86 -12.05
N GLU A 822 0.43 -44.74 -12.98
CA GLU A 822 1.27 -45.90 -13.35
C GLU A 822 2.51 -45.48 -14.13
N SER A 823 2.40 -44.48 -15.01
CA SER A 823 3.57 -43.86 -15.66
C SER A 823 4.54 -43.26 -14.63
N MET A 824 4.01 -42.53 -13.65
CA MET A 824 4.82 -41.92 -12.59
C MET A 824 5.47 -42.94 -11.67
N LYS A 825 4.78 -44.04 -11.35
CA LYS A 825 5.34 -45.17 -10.60
C LYS A 825 6.53 -45.80 -11.34
N GLY A 826 6.42 -45.96 -12.66
CA GLY A 826 7.53 -46.44 -13.50
C GLY A 826 8.74 -45.50 -13.49
N VAL A 827 8.51 -44.17 -13.53
CA VAL A 827 9.58 -43.17 -13.36
C VAL A 827 10.22 -43.30 -11.97
N TRP A 828 9.40 -43.43 -10.93
CA TRP A 828 9.88 -43.54 -9.55
C TRP A 828 10.76 -44.75 -9.35
N GLN A 829 10.36 -45.91 -9.88
CA GLN A 829 11.17 -47.14 -9.84
C GLN A 829 12.54 -46.95 -10.50
N ARG A 830 12.62 -46.25 -11.65
CA ARG A 830 13.90 -45.95 -12.30
C ARG A 830 14.78 -45.00 -11.50
N ILE A 831 14.18 -44.04 -10.79
CA ILE A 831 14.91 -43.17 -9.85
C ILE A 831 15.50 -44.02 -8.71
N GLU A 832 14.72 -44.94 -8.13
CA GLU A 832 15.19 -45.84 -7.08
C GLU A 832 16.30 -46.80 -7.57
N GLU A 833 16.15 -47.37 -8.77
CA GLU A 833 17.15 -48.25 -9.40
C GLU A 833 18.48 -47.55 -9.69
N SER A 834 18.48 -46.21 -9.78
CA SER A 834 19.71 -45.43 -10.00
C SER A 834 20.65 -45.42 -8.79
N ASN A 835 20.22 -45.94 -7.63
CA ASN A 835 20.93 -45.92 -6.34
C ASN A 835 21.33 -44.50 -5.87
N ARG A 836 20.64 -43.46 -6.36
CA ARG A 836 20.80 -42.08 -5.91
C ARG A 836 19.53 -41.63 -5.19
N PRO A 837 19.59 -41.19 -3.93
CA PRO A 837 18.40 -40.76 -3.21
C PRO A 837 17.76 -39.56 -3.92
N LEU A 838 16.43 -39.51 -4.00
CA LEU A 838 15.72 -38.31 -4.45
C LEU A 838 15.75 -37.28 -3.31
N ALA A 839 16.30 -36.10 -3.58
CA ALA A 839 16.46 -35.05 -2.59
C ALA A 839 15.50 -33.87 -2.79
N GLY A 840 14.94 -33.68 -3.97
CA GLY A 840 14.02 -32.57 -4.18
C GLY A 840 13.17 -32.70 -5.43
N VAL A 841 12.01 -32.04 -5.38
CA VAL A 841 11.04 -31.99 -6.48
C VAL A 841 10.70 -30.54 -6.80
N ILE A 842 10.76 -30.19 -8.08
CA ILE A 842 10.22 -28.93 -8.63
C ILE A 842 9.10 -29.27 -9.60
N HIS A 843 7.88 -28.90 -9.24
CA HIS A 843 6.69 -29.13 -10.02
C HIS A 843 6.34 -27.90 -10.85
N SER A 844 6.81 -27.87 -12.10
CA SER A 844 6.55 -26.81 -13.09
C SER A 844 5.63 -27.25 -14.24
N ALA A 845 5.02 -28.44 -14.13
CA ALA A 845 4.11 -28.95 -15.15
C ALA A 845 2.79 -28.17 -15.16
N GLY A 846 2.30 -27.85 -16.35
CA GLY A 846 1.05 -27.13 -16.53
C GLY A 846 0.71 -26.99 -18.01
N MET A 847 -0.51 -26.56 -18.28
CA MET A 847 -0.99 -26.14 -19.59
C MET A 847 -2.08 -25.06 -19.42
N LEU A 848 -2.42 -24.37 -20.50
CA LEU A 848 -3.45 -23.34 -20.52
C LEU A 848 -4.54 -23.63 -21.56
N SER A 849 -5.80 -23.61 -21.12
CA SER A 849 -7.00 -23.64 -21.96
C SER A 849 -7.95 -22.53 -21.51
N ASP A 850 -7.59 -21.29 -21.83
CA ASP A 850 -8.30 -20.10 -21.37
C ASP A 850 -9.68 -19.98 -22.03
N GLY A 851 -10.65 -19.50 -21.27
CA GLY A 851 -12.02 -19.28 -21.67
C GLY A 851 -12.87 -18.90 -20.46
N VAL A 852 -13.78 -17.93 -20.63
CA VAL A 852 -14.75 -17.52 -19.61
C VAL A 852 -15.59 -18.71 -19.16
N LEU A 853 -16.03 -18.72 -17.91
CA LEU A 853 -16.76 -19.84 -17.29
C LEU A 853 -17.98 -20.27 -18.11
N GLN A 854 -18.71 -19.33 -18.71
CA GLN A 854 -19.85 -19.61 -19.59
C GLN A 854 -19.50 -20.51 -20.79
N ASN A 855 -18.28 -20.40 -21.32
CA ASN A 855 -17.84 -21.08 -22.54
C ASN A 855 -16.92 -22.28 -22.25
N GLN A 856 -16.62 -22.56 -20.98
CA GLN A 856 -15.81 -23.71 -20.60
C GLN A 856 -16.63 -24.99 -20.61
N SER A 857 -15.97 -26.08 -21.01
CA SER A 857 -16.50 -27.44 -20.82
C SER A 857 -15.71 -28.15 -19.73
N TRP A 858 -16.34 -29.08 -19.01
CA TRP A 858 -15.63 -29.87 -18.00
C TRP A 858 -14.41 -30.60 -18.59
N SER A 859 -14.49 -31.12 -19.81
CA SER A 859 -13.36 -31.80 -20.45
C SER A 859 -12.15 -30.87 -20.66
N SER A 860 -12.36 -29.62 -21.07
CA SER A 860 -11.28 -28.62 -21.18
C SER A 860 -10.75 -28.20 -19.79
N PHE A 861 -11.67 -28.06 -18.83
CA PHE A 861 -11.36 -27.68 -17.46
C PHE A 861 -10.47 -28.73 -16.77
N GLU A 862 -10.85 -30.00 -16.87
CA GLU A 862 -10.16 -31.15 -16.31
C GLU A 862 -8.77 -31.35 -16.91
N GLN A 863 -8.60 -31.13 -18.22
CA GLN A 863 -7.28 -31.21 -18.87
C GLN A 863 -6.26 -30.21 -18.29
N VAL A 864 -6.71 -29.00 -17.92
CA VAL A 864 -5.86 -27.98 -17.29
C VAL A 864 -5.56 -28.32 -15.83
N MET A 865 -6.55 -28.87 -15.12
CA MET A 865 -6.37 -29.30 -13.72
C MET A 865 -5.44 -30.52 -13.61
N ALA A 866 -5.58 -31.51 -14.49
CA ALA A 866 -4.88 -32.80 -14.45
C ALA A 866 -3.38 -32.74 -14.07
N PRO A 867 -2.53 -31.94 -14.75
CA PRO A 867 -1.11 -31.92 -14.44
C PRO A 867 -0.78 -31.33 -13.06
N LYS A 868 -1.61 -30.43 -12.53
CA LYS A 868 -1.37 -29.72 -11.26
C LYS A 868 -2.10 -30.36 -10.08
N VAL A 869 -3.28 -30.92 -10.31
CA VAL A 869 -4.09 -31.55 -9.27
C VAL A 869 -3.65 -33.01 -9.08
N GLN A 870 -3.99 -33.88 -10.03
CA GLN A 870 -3.60 -35.29 -10.01
C GLN A 870 -2.08 -35.43 -10.05
N GLY A 871 -1.40 -34.63 -10.89
CA GLY A 871 0.06 -34.69 -10.99
C GLY A 871 0.79 -34.37 -9.70
N ALA A 872 0.44 -33.29 -9.02
CA ALA A 872 1.05 -32.96 -7.73
C ALA A 872 0.66 -33.95 -6.64
N TRP A 873 -0.57 -34.49 -6.67
CA TRP A 873 -0.99 -35.55 -5.75
C TRP A 873 -0.17 -36.84 -5.93
N HIS A 874 0.10 -37.25 -7.16
CA HIS A 874 0.95 -38.41 -7.45
C HIS A 874 2.38 -38.20 -6.92
N LEU A 875 2.96 -37.03 -7.19
CA LEU A 875 4.26 -36.66 -6.65
C LEU A 875 4.24 -36.66 -5.12
N HIS A 876 3.17 -36.18 -4.50
CA HIS A 876 3.00 -36.25 -3.05
C HIS A 876 3.01 -37.71 -2.57
N LYS A 877 2.14 -38.57 -3.09
CA LYS A 877 2.03 -39.99 -2.68
C LYS A 877 3.32 -40.77 -2.87
N LEU A 878 4.02 -40.59 -4.00
CA LEU A 878 5.26 -41.29 -4.29
C LEU A 878 6.45 -40.79 -3.45
N SER A 879 6.42 -39.52 -3.00
CA SER A 879 7.49 -38.91 -2.21
C SER A 879 7.33 -38.98 -0.69
N GLN A 880 6.20 -39.48 -0.16
CA GLN A 880 5.91 -39.44 1.29
C GLN A 880 7.02 -40.07 2.15
N ASN A 881 7.65 -41.14 1.66
CA ASN A 881 8.68 -41.89 2.38
C ASN A 881 10.11 -41.47 2.00
N GLN A 882 10.27 -40.41 1.20
CA GLN A 882 11.57 -39.90 0.76
C GLN A 882 12.03 -38.74 1.66
N SER A 883 13.30 -38.72 2.04
CA SER A 883 13.91 -37.62 2.79
C SER A 883 14.23 -36.45 1.86
N LEU A 884 13.19 -35.78 1.36
CA LEU A 884 13.31 -34.60 0.52
C LEU A 884 13.76 -33.39 1.34
N ASP A 885 14.68 -32.62 0.77
CA ASP A 885 15.12 -31.32 1.27
C ASP A 885 14.10 -30.22 0.89
N PHE A 886 13.46 -30.35 -0.28
CA PHE A 886 12.43 -29.42 -0.75
C PHE A 886 11.39 -30.08 -1.67
N PHE A 887 10.19 -29.49 -1.70
CA PHE A 887 9.13 -29.82 -2.64
C PHE A 887 8.45 -28.51 -3.06
N VAL A 888 8.83 -27.99 -4.23
CA VAL A 888 8.41 -26.67 -4.72
C VAL A 888 7.41 -26.83 -5.85
N MET A 889 6.28 -26.13 -5.75
CA MET A 889 5.20 -26.13 -6.72
C MET A 889 5.06 -24.74 -7.33
N PHE A 890 5.09 -24.67 -8.67
CA PHE A 890 4.92 -23.42 -9.38
C PHE A 890 3.44 -23.18 -9.58
N SER A 891 2.86 -22.37 -8.70
CA SER A 891 1.51 -21.85 -8.76
C SER A 891 1.48 -20.55 -9.59
N SER A 892 0.37 -19.82 -9.55
CA SER A 892 0.19 -18.57 -10.30
C SER A 892 -0.53 -17.52 -9.46
N VAL A 893 -0.23 -16.24 -9.71
CA VAL A 893 -1.01 -15.13 -9.15
C VAL A 893 -2.50 -15.21 -9.50
N ALA A 894 -2.87 -15.98 -10.54
CA ALA A 894 -4.26 -16.26 -10.89
C ALA A 894 -5.04 -16.98 -9.77
N SER A 895 -4.43 -17.91 -9.00
CA SER A 895 -5.11 -18.50 -7.81
C SER A 895 -5.13 -17.54 -6.62
N LEU A 896 -4.24 -16.55 -6.59
CA LEU A 896 -4.16 -15.56 -5.52
C LEU A 896 -5.20 -14.45 -5.68
N LEU A 897 -5.26 -13.83 -6.86
CA LEU A 897 -6.08 -12.65 -7.15
C LEU A 897 -7.28 -12.94 -8.07
N GLY A 898 -7.35 -14.13 -8.66
CA GLY A 898 -8.26 -14.42 -9.76
C GLY A 898 -7.75 -13.85 -11.09
N SER A 899 -8.15 -14.47 -12.19
CA SER A 899 -7.87 -13.99 -13.55
C SER A 899 -9.06 -14.34 -14.47
N PRO A 900 -9.76 -13.34 -15.05
CA PRO A 900 -10.90 -13.59 -15.93
C PRO A 900 -10.48 -14.43 -17.14
N GLY A 901 -11.30 -15.42 -17.49
CA GLY A 901 -11.04 -16.41 -18.51
C GLY A 901 -10.15 -17.56 -18.05
N GLN A 902 -9.75 -17.62 -16.77
CA GLN A 902 -8.80 -18.61 -16.25
C GLN A 902 -9.32 -19.34 -15.02
N GLY A 903 -10.63 -19.65 -14.99
CA GLY A 903 -11.27 -20.39 -13.89
C GLY A 903 -10.64 -21.76 -13.62
N ASN A 904 -10.34 -22.51 -14.68
CA ASN A 904 -9.65 -23.81 -14.62
C ASN A 904 -8.21 -23.71 -14.14
N HIS A 905 -7.46 -22.72 -14.62
CA HIS A 905 -6.08 -22.48 -14.20
C HIS A 905 -6.02 -22.04 -12.74
N SER A 906 -6.90 -21.14 -12.31
CA SER A 906 -6.98 -20.66 -10.93
C SER A 906 -7.36 -21.79 -9.98
N ALA A 907 -8.29 -22.66 -10.38
CA ALA A 907 -8.64 -23.86 -9.62
C ALA A 907 -7.47 -24.85 -9.49
N ALA A 908 -6.79 -25.13 -10.60
CA ALA A 908 -5.64 -26.04 -10.62
C ALA A 908 -4.50 -25.57 -9.72
N ASN A 909 -4.25 -24.27 -9.68
CA ASN A 909 -3.23 -23.66 -8.82
C ASN A 909 -3.69 -23.60 -7.35
N GLY A 910 -4.97 -23.32 -7.07
CA GLY A 910 -5.52 -23.35 -5.71
C GLY A 910 -5.33 -24.71 -5.01
N PHE A 911 -5.35 -25.81 -5.77
CA PHE A 911 -4.96 -27.12 -5.24
C PHE A 911 -3.49 -27.20 -4.83
N LEU A 912 -2.56 -26.67 -5.63
CA LEU A 912 -1.13 -26.65 -5.31
C LEU A 912 -0.86 -25.86 -4.02
N ASP A 913 -1.57 -24.74 -3.88
CA ASP A 913 -1.50 -23.86 -2.71
C ASP A 913 -1.95 -24.64 -1.46
N GLY A 914 -3.11 -25.29 -1.52
CA GLY A 914 -3.59 -26.17 -0.45
C GLY A 914 -2.67 -27.36 -0.15
N LEU A 915 -2.09 -27.98 -1.19
CA LEU A 915 -1.18 -29.13 -1.05
C LEU A 915 0.14 -28.74 -0.35
N ALA A 916 0.61 -27.50 -0.50
CA ALA A 916 1.81 -27.03 0.19
C ALA A 916 1.60 -27.07 1.71
N HIS A 917 0.49 -26.50 2.18
CA HIS A 917 0.10 -26.54 3.58
C HIS A 917 -0.20 -27.96 4.07
N TYR A 918 -0.90 -28.78 3.27
CA TYR A 918 -1.14 -30.18 3.60
C TYR A 918 0.16 -30.96 3.87
N ARG A 919 1.17 -30.78 3.01
CA ARG A 919 2.49 -31.41 3.19
C ARG A 919 3.19 -30.90 4.45
N ARG A 920 3.16 -29.58 4.69
CA ARG A 920 3.77 -28.97 5.89
C ARG A 920 3.12 -29.46 7.19
N ALA A 921 1.80 -29.62 7.21
CA ALA A 921 1.07 -30.21 8.33
C ALA A 921 1.51 -31.66 8.65
N MET A 922 1.95 -32.41 7.63
CA MET A 922 2.53 -33.75 7.78
C MET A 922 4.03 -33.75 8.14
N GLY A 923 4.64 -32.57 8.35
CA GLY A 923 6.09 -32.44 8.56
C GLY A 923 6.94 -32.66 7.31
N LEU A 924 6.32 -32.70 6.12
CA LEU A 924 7.00 -32.84 4.84
C LEU A 924 7.29 -31.45 4.24
N PRO A 925 8.36 -31.29 3.43
CA PRO A 925 8.61 -30.03 2.75
C PRO A 925 7.47 -29.73 1.76
N GLY A 926 7.08 -28.47 1.65
CA GLY A 926 6.06 -27.97 0.73
C GLY A 926 6.16 -26.46 0.60
N LEU A 927 6.29 -25.96 -0.63
CA LEU A 927 6.31 -24.54 -0.97
C LEU A 927 5.51 -24.33 -2.25
N SER A 928 4.46 -23.50 -2.20
CA SER A 928 3.75 -23.00 -3.37
C SER A 928 4.19 -21.56 -3.68
N ILE A 929 4.52 -21.28 -4.95
CA ILE A 929 4.92 -19.94 -5.38
C ILE A 929 3.94 -19.44 -6.43
N HIS A 930 3.22 -18.35 -6.14
CA HIS A 930 2.30 -17.72 -7.09
C HIS A 930 3.08 -16.77 -7.99
N TRP A 931 3.56 -17.29 -9.13
CA TRP A 931 4.28 -16.48 -10.09
C TRP A 931 3.34 -15.50 -10.82
N GLY A 932 3.75 -14.24 -10.88
CA GLY A 932 3.25 -13.26 -11.85
C GLY A 932 3.70 -13.59 -13.28
N ALA A 933 3.37 -12.70 -14.24
CA ALA A 933 3.77 -12.90 -15.62
C ALA A 933 5.30 -12.93 -15.75
N VAL A 934 5.86 -13.99 -16.35
CA VAL A 934 7.31 -14.11 -16.61
C VAL A 934 7.58 -13.73 -18.07
N SER A 935 8.56 -12.87 -18.31
CA SER A 935 8.94 -12.43 -19.65
C SER A 935 9.75 -13.50 -20.39
N GLN A 936 9.64 -13.52 -21.73
CA GLN A 936 10.51 -14.26 -22.67
C GLN A 936 10.52 -15.79 -22.55
N VAL A 937 9.88 -16.37 -21.53
CA VAL A 937 9.98 -17.80 -21.19
C VAL A 937 8.63 -18.36 -20.75
N GLY A 938 8.23 -19.48 -21.35
CA GLY A 938 7.03 -20.24 -20.97
C GLY A 938 5.79 -19.93 -21.80
N GLU A 939 4.78 -20.80 -21.71
CA GLU A 939 3.56 -20.76 -22.53
C GLU A 939 2.74 -19.46 -22.36
N ALA A 940 2.77 -18.86 -21.16
CA ALA A 940 2.07 -17.59 -20.88
C ALA A 940 2.72 -16.40 -21.64
N ALA A 941 4.05 -16.35 -21.72
CA ALA A 941 4.77 -15.31 -22.45
C ALA A 941 4.52 -15.42 -23.97
N GLU A 942 4.51 -16.64 -24.51
CA GLU A 942 4.20 -16.91 -25.92
C GLU A 942 2.79 -16.45 -26.33
N ARG A 943 1.85 -16.43 -25.37
CA ARG A 943 0.46 -15.96 -25.55
C ARG A 943 0.22 -14.50 -25.12
N GLY A 944 1.28 -13.72 -24.88
CA GLY A 944 1.20 -12.28 -24.60
C GLY A 944 0.66 -11.91 -23.21
N ALA A 945 0.86 -12.76 -22.20
CA ALA A 945 0.44 -12.48 -20.82
C ALA A 945 1.18 -11.29 -20.19
N ASP A 946 2.42 -11.03 -20.61
CA ASP A 946 3.24 -9.87 -20.27
C ASP A 946 2.58 -8.55 -20.69
N VAL A 947 2.05 -8.49 -21.92
CA VAL A 947 1.32 -7.31 -22.44
C VAL A 947 0.01 -7.08 -21.68
N ARG A 948 -0.71 -8.15 -21.32
CA ARG A 948 -1.95 -8.05 -20.54
C ARG A 948 -1.70 -7.63 -19.10
N ALA A 949 -0.67 -8.18 -18.46
CA ALA A 949 -0.27 -7.80 -17.10
C ALA A 949 0.05 -6.30 -17.01
N GLY A 950 0.85 -5.78 -17.95
CA GLY A 950 1.18 -4.35 -18.00
C GLY A 950 -0.04 -3.45 -18.14
N LYS A 951 -1.07 -3.86 -18.90
CA LYS A 951 -2.34 -3.11 -19.02
C LYS A 951 -3.19 -3.14 -17.75
N GLN A 952 -2.93 -4.07 -16.83
CA GLN A 952 -3.65 -4.21 -15.56
C GLN A 952 -2.83 -3.72 -14.35
N GLY A 953 -1.74 -2.96 -14.58
CA GLY A 953 -0.89 -2.45 -13.51
C GLY A 953 -0.07 -3.53 -12.78
N MET A 954 0.12 -4.70 -13.40
CA MET A 954 1.05 -5.74 -12.94
C MET A 954 2.29 -5.74 -13.83
N GLY A 955 3.47 -5.65 -13.22
CA GLY A 955 4.74 -5.76 -13.92
C GLY A 955 5.07 -7.20 -14.30
N VAL A 956 6.13 -7.34 -15.08
CA VAL A 956 6.60 -8.63 -15.62
C VAL A 956 7.90 -9.02 -14.92
N ILE A 957 8.03 -10.29 -14.57
CA ILE A 957 9.19 -10.87 -13.90
C ILE A 957 10.20 -11.30 -14.96
N SER A 958 11.46 -10.95 -14.78
CA SER A 958 12.55 -11.46 -15.63
C SER A 958 12.98 -12.87 -15.21
N PRO A 959 13.58 -13.68 -16.12
CA PRO A 959 14.15 -14.97 -15.77
C PRO A 959 15.14 -14.92 -14.59
N THR A 960 15.93 -13.86 -14.48
CA THR A 960 16.86 -13.66 -13.36
C THR A 960 16.12 -13.48 -12.04
N GLN A 961 15.08 -12.63 -12.02
CA GLN A 961 14.27 -12.41 -10.82
C GLN A 961 13.51 -13.66 -10.38
N VAL A 962 13.10 -14.54 -11.31
CA VAL A 962 12.54 -15.85 -10.97
C VAL A 962 13.55 -16.68 -10.17
N LEU A 963 14.80 -16.75 -10.63
CA LEU A 963 15.85 -17.54 -9.97
C LEU A 963 16.26 -16.96 -8.63
N GLU A 964 16.39 -15.63 -8.54
CA GLU A 964 16.71 -14.92 -7.30
C GLU A 964 15.60 -15.10 -6.25
N SER A 965 14.34 -14.99 -6.66
CA SER A 965 13.19 -15.23 -5.78
C SER A 965 13.12 -16.70 -5.35
N LEU A 966 13.39 -17.63 -6.27
CA LEU A 966 13.41 -19.06 -5.95
C LEU A 966 14.49 -19.39 -4.90
N GLU A 967 15.69 -18.88 -5.06
CA GLU A 967 16.80 -19.08 -4.11
C GLU A 967 16.45 -18.57 -2.71
N LEU A 968 15.86 -17.37 -2.65
CA LEU A 968 15.43 -16.73 -1.41
C LEU A 968 14.34 -17.55 -0.71
N LEU A 969 13.30 -17.94 -1.44
CA LEU A 969 12.15 -18.66 -0.90
C LEU A 969 12.49 -20.09 -0.49
N MET A 970 13.38 -20.78 -1.22
CA MET A 970 13.84 -22.11 -0.85
C MET A 970 14.68 -22.13 0.43
N SER A 971 15.25 -20.98 0.82
CA SER A 971 16.03 -20.81 2.04
C SER A 971 15.17 -20.37 3.24
N GLY A 972 13.90 -20.01 3.01
CA GLY A 972 12.96 -19.50 4.00
C GLY A 972 12.05 -20.56 4.63
N SER A 973 11.15 -20.12 5.52
CA SER A 973 10.13 -20.98 6.15
C SER A 973 8.73 -20.82 5.55
N ASP A 974 8.56 -19.93 4.56
CA ASP A 974 7.26 -19.67 3.96
C ASP A 974 6.71 -20.93 3.24
N VAL A 975 5.37 -21.07 3.28
CA VAL A 975 4.65 -22.20 2.68
C VAL A 975 4.00 -21.80 1.36
N GLU A 976 3.52 -20.56 1.28
CA GLU A 976 2.76 -20.02 0.16
C GLU A 976 3.15 -18.55 -0.01
N VAL A 977 3.70 -18.17 -1.17
CA VAL A 977 4.19 -16.80 -1.41
C VAL A 977 3.87 -16.32 -2.83
N GLY A 978 3.34 -15.11 -2.94
CA GLY A 978 3.17 -14.42 -4.21
C GLY A 978 4.42 -13.65 -4.64
N VAL A 979 4.88 -13.90 -5.86
CA VAL A 979 5.98 -13.15 -6.48
C VAL A 979 5.41 -12.43 -7.70
N VAL A 980 5.08 -11.16 -7.54
CA VAL A 980 4.50 -10.33 -8.60
C VAL A 980 4.91 -8.86 -8.41
N PRO A 981 5.48 -8.21 -9.42
CA PRO A 981 5.66 -6.76 -9.39
C PRO A 981 4.29 -6.10 -9.57
N ILE A 982 3.87 -5.25 -8.64
CA ILE A 982 2.58 -4.55 -8.70
C ILE A 982 2.81 -3.04 -8.69
N GLU A 983 2.22 -2.35 -9.66
CA GLU A 983 2.07 -0.90 -9.63
C GLU A 983 0.83 -0.53 -8.81
N TRP A 984 1.04 -0.45 -7.50
CA TRP A 984 -0.02 -0.19 -6.52
C TRP A 984 -0.80 1.11 -6.77
N SER A 985 -0.21 2.06 -7.47
CA SER A 985 -0.86 3.28 -7.95
C SER A 985 -2.06 3.03 -8.86
N GLY A 986 -1.92 2.12 -9.83
CA GLY A 986 -2.99 1.75 -10.76
C GLY A 986 -4.04 0.82 -10.15
N TRP A 987 -3.84 0.39 -8.90
CA TRP A 987 -4.70 -0.57 -8.20
C TRP A 987 -5.62 0.06 -7.15
N GLN A 988 -5.65 1.39 -7.04
CA GLN A 988 -6.41 2.10 -5.99
C GLN A 988 -7.90 1.70 -5.94
N GLU A 989 -8.60 1.68 -7.07
CA GLU A 989 -10.01 1.30 -7.12
C GLU A 989 -10.24 -0.17 -6.71
N ARG A 990 -9.38 -1.09 -7.17
CA ARG A 990 -9.43 -2.51 -6.79
C ARG A 990 -9.16 -2.70 -5.30
N VAL A 991 -8.18 -1.99 -4.74
CA VAL A 991 -7.84 -2.04 -3.32
C VAL A 991 -8.96 -1.44 -2.44
N ALA A 992 -9.72 -0.48 -2.97
CA ALA A 992 -10.89 0.06 -2.29
C ALA A 992 -12.05 -0.95 -2.23
N GLN A 993 -12.24 -1.72 -3.29
CA GLN A 993 -13.38 -2.63 -3.48
C GLN A 993 -13.14 -4.07 -2.98
N TRP A 994 -11.89 -4.53 -2.87
CA TRP A 994 -11.57 -5.89 -2.45
C TRP A 994 -11.07 -5.97 -1.00
N PRO A 995 -11.85 -6.56 -0.07
CA PRO A 995 -11.45 -6.74 1.34
C PRO A 995 -10.12 -7.47 1.50
N PHE A 996 -9.82 -8.42 0.60
CA PHE A 996 -8.56 -9.15 0.57
C PHE A 996 -7.32 -8.24 0.51
N LEU A 997 -7.44 -7.04 -0.08
CA LEU A 997 -6.37 -6.06 -0.25
C LEU A 997 -6.42 -4.92 0.77
N ALA A 998 -7.27 -5.00 1.80
CA ALA A 998 -7.53 -3.89 2.72
C ALA A 998 -6.25 -3.27 3.33
N ASP A 999 -5.25 -4.10 3.67
CA ASP A 999 -3.98 -3.67 4.28
C ASP A 999 -3.07 -2.86 3.33
N TRP A 1000 -3.36 -2.86 2.03
CA TRP A 1000 -2.57 -2.15 1.01
C TRP A 1000 -3.12 -0.76 0.67
N LYS A 1001 -4.26 -0.34 1.27
CA LYS A 1001 -4.88 0.98 1.06
C LYS A 1001 -3.93 2.15 1.34
N GLU A 1002 -3.07 2.04 2.36
CA GLU A 1002 -2.12 3.11 2.69
C GLU A 1002 -0.93 3.20 1.70
N ARG A 1003 -0.50 2.06 1.12
CA ARG A 1003 0.63 2.00 0.17
C ARG A 1003 0.28 2.55 -1.21
N THR A 1004 -0.94 2.31 -1.71
CA THR A 1004 -1.39 2.76 -3.05
C THR A 1004 -1.46 4.28 -3.19
N VAL A 1005 -1.70 4.99 -2.08
CA VAL A 1005 -1.71 6.46 -2.00
C VAL A 1005 -0.29 7.04 -2.13
N LEU A 1006 0.74 6.32 -1.71
CA LEU A 1006 2.14 6.77 -1.72
C LEU A 1006 2.84 6.53 -3.08
N THR A 1007 2.44 5.51 -3.84
CA THR A 1007 3.12 5.07 -5.08
C THR A 1007 2.65 5.76 -6.37
N ALA A 1008 1.45 6.36 -6.41
CA ALA A 1008 0.83 6.98 -7.62
C ALA A 1008 1.53 8.22 -8.20
N THR A 1009 2.73 8.52 -7.72
CA THR A 1009 3.39 9.82 -7.89
C THR A 1009 4.76 9.71 -8.57
N LYS A 1010 5.04 8.58 -9.25
CA LYS A 1010 6.37 8.25 -9.81
C LYS A 1010 6.51 8.15 -11.34
N ASP A 1011 5.45 8.26 -12.16
CA ASP A 1011 5.55 7.86 -13.58
C ASP A 1011 5.86 9.01 -14.57
N ASN A 1012 6.81 8.75 -15.48
CA ASN A 1012 7.60 9.75 -16.22
C ASN A 1012 7.04 10.09 -17.63
N ARG A 1013 5.70 10.16 -17.78
CA ARG A 1013 5.00 10.49 -19.04
C ARG A 1013 4.19 11.80 -18.99
N LEU A 1014 4.41 12.58 -17.95
CA LEU A 1014 3.61 13.77 -17.66
C LEU A 1014 3.62 14.80 -18.80
N LEU A 1015 4.78 15.08 -19.41
CA LEU A 1015 4.89 16.11 -20.44
C LEU A 1015 4.10 15.76 -21.72
N GLU A 1016 4.12 14.50 -22.16
CA GLU A 1016 3.32 14.04 -23.32
C GLU A 1016 1.82 14.08 -23.00
N GLN A 1017 1.43 13.68 -21.79
CA GLN A 1017 0.05 13.78 -21.34
C GLN A 1017 -0.44 15.22 -21.31
N LEU A 1018 0.35 16.15 -20.76
CA LEU A 1018 0.02 17.58 -20.70
C LEU A 1018 -0.11 18.22 -22.09
N LYS A 1019 0.68 17.78 -23.08
CA LYS A 1019 0.57 18.25 -24.48
C LYS A 1019 -0.73 17.80 -25.17
N SER A 1020 -1.32 16.68 -24.73
CA SER A 1020 -2.50 16.07 -25.37
C SER A 1020 -3.86 16.56 -24.85
N VAL A 1021 -3.89 17.34 -23.76
CA VAL A 1021 -5.12 17.76 -23.06
C VAL A 1021 -5.39 19.26 -23.17
N SER A 1022 -6.65 19.68 -22.90
CA SER A 1022 -7.05 21.09 -22.95
C SER A 1022 -6.42 21.94 -21.83
N PHE A 1023 -6.37 23.26 -21.99
CA PHE A 1023 -5.78 24.20 -21.01
C PHE A 1023 -6.36 24.03 -19.59
N MET A 1024 -7.67 23.81 -19.47
CA MET A 1024 -8.37 23.64 -18.19
C MET A 1024 -8.07 22.28 -17.55
N GLU A 1025 -7.90 21.22 -18.35
CA GLU A 1025 -7.52 19.89 -17.87
C GLU A 1025 -6.04 19.84 -17.50
N ARG A 1026 -5.18 20.52 -18.28
CA ARG A 1026 -3.74 20.68 -18.03
C ARG A 1026 -3.49 21.32 -16.66
N GLU A 1027 -4.24 22.37 -16.30
CA GLU A 1027 -4.15 23.01 -14.99
C GLU A 1027 -4.48 22.05 -13.84
N LYS A 1028 -5.55 21.26 -13.96
CA LYS A 1028 -5.94 20.28 -12.92
C LYS A 1028 -4.88 19.19 -12.72
N ILE A 1029 -4.31 18.68 -13.82
CA ILE A 1029 -3.23 17.69 -13.78
C ILE A 1029 -1.98 18.31 -13.14
N LEU A 1030 -1.62 19.54 -13.49
CA LEU A 1030 -0.49 20.27 -12.89
C LEU A 1030 -0.70 20.52 -11.39
N ILE A 1031 -1.91 20.88 -10.95
CA ILE A 1031 -2.21 21.05 -9.52
C ILE A 1031 -2.00 19.73 -8.78
N SER A 1032 -2.60 18.63 -9.25
CA SER A 1032 -2.44 17.32 -8.63
C SER A 1032 -0.97 16.87 -8.60
N HIS A 1033 -0.25 17.08 -9.70
CA HIS A 1033 1.15 16.71 -9.80
C HIS A 1033 2.03 17.51 -8.83
N ILE A 1034 1.92 18.85 -8.83
CA ILE A 1034 2.70 19.71 -7.93
C ILE A 1034 2.34 19.45 -6.48
N GLN A 1035 1.06 19.24 -6.17
CA GLN A 1035 0.59 18.90 -4.82
C GLN A 1035 1.23 17.61 -4.32
N ASN A 1036 1.31 16.59 -5.17
CA ASN A 1036 1.97 15.32 -4.86
C ASN A 1036 3.48 15.47 -4.61
N LYS A 1037 4.17 16.25 -5.46
CA LYS A 1037 5.60 16.55 -5.27
C LYS A 1037 5.84 17.32 -3.98
N ALA A 1038 5.04 18.36 -3.72
CA ALA A 1038 5.07 19.12 -2.49
C ALA A 1038 4.78 18.25 -1.26
N ALA A 1039 3.80 17.35 -1.33
CA ALA A 1039 3.45 16.42 -0.26
C ALA A 1039 4.62 15.49 0.11
N ARG A 1040 5.32 14.95 -0.91
CA ARG A 1040 6.52 14.13 -0.70
C ARG A 1040 7.65 14.91 -0.04
N VAL A 1041 7.96 16.10 -0.56
CA VAL A 1041 9.03 16.96 -0.03
C VAL A 1041 8.73 17.42 1.41
N LEU A 1042 7.47 17.76 1.69
CA LEU A 1042 6.99 18.16 3.02
C LEU A 1042 6.77 16.97 3.99
N ALA A 1043 6.79 15.73 3.48
CA ALA A 1043 6.33 14.52 4.17
C ALA A 1043 4.96 14.68 4.83
N MET A 1044 4.02 15.22 4.06
CA MET A 1044 2.62 15.36 4.41
C MET A 1044 1.77 14.44 3.52
N LYS A 1045 0.60 14.02 4.00
CA LYS A 1045 -0.39 13.36 3.14
C LYS A 1045 -0.88 14.35 2.09
N ASN A 1046 -1.07 13.91 0.84
CA ASN A 1046 -1.41 14.80 -0.28
C ASN A 1046 -2.62 15.72 0.01
N HIS A 1047 -3.68 15.18 0.64
CA HIS A 1047 -4.87 15.95 1.01
C HIS A 1047 -4.64 17.02 2.10
N LEU A 1048 -3.55 16.93 2.87
CA LEU A 1048 -3.17 17.95 3.86
C LEU A 1048 -2.44 19.13 3.22
N VAL A 1049 -2.00 19.00 1.96
CA VAL A 1049 -1.32 20.06 1.23
C VAL A 1049 -2.37 20.98 0.60
N ASN A 1050 -2.61 22.13 1.22
CA ASN A 1050 -3.62 23.09 0.76
C ASN A 1050 -3.09 23.86 -0.47
N ILE A 1051 -3.80 23.75 -1.59
CA ILE A 1051 -3.37 24.33 -2.86
C ILE A 1051 -3.38 25.87 -2.91
N HIS A 1052 -4.09 26.51 -1.97
CA HIS A 1052 -4.21 27.96 -1.84
C HIS A 1052 -3.37 28.56 -0.72
N LYS A 1053 -2.70 27.72 0.09
CA LYS A 1053 -1.83 28.20 1.16
C LYS A 1053 -0.39 28.39 0.63
N PRO A 1054 0.33 29.46 1.02
CA PRO A 1054 1.74 29.63 0.70
C PRO A 1054 2.58 28.43 1.15
N LEU A 1055 3.40 27.86 0.27
CA LEU A 1055 4.16 26.64 0.57
C LEU A 1055 5.15 26.81 1.74
N ASN A 1056 5.73 28.01 1.91
CA ASN A 1056 6.61 28.33 3.05
C ASN A 1056 5.88 28.27 4.40
N GLU A 1057 4.61 28.68 4.47
CA GLU A 1057 3.77 28.51 5.66
C GLU A 1057 3.36 27.06 5.93
N MET A 1058 3.51 26.19 4.93
CA MET A 1058 3.30 24.74 5.06
C MET A 1058 4.56 24.00 5.51
N GLY A 1059 5.67 24.71 5.72
CA GLY A 1059 6.93 24.14 6.16
C GLY A 1059 7.91 23.86 5.01
N LEU A 1060 7.66 24.36 3.80
CA LEU A 1060 8.62 24.28 2.70
C LEU A 1060 9.82 25.18 3.01
N ASP A 1061 10.95 24.57 3.32
CA ASP A 1061 12.20 25.30 3.57
C ASP A 1061 13.01 25.53 2.27
N SER A 1062 14.18 26.15 2.41
CA SER A 1062 15.00 26.50 1.25
C SER A 1062 15.58 25.29 0.50
N LEU A 1063 15.85 24.16 1.16
CA LEU A 1063 16.35 22.95 0.49
C LEU A 1063 15.21 22.22 -0.23
N MET A 1064 14.08 22.09 0.46
CA MET A 1064 12.84 21.53 -0.07
C MET A 1064 12.36 22.30 -1.30
N SER A 1065 12.44 23.63 -1.27
CA SER A 1065 12.08 24.49 -2.40
C SER A 1065 12.94 24.25 -3.64
N ILE A 1066 14.24 24.03 -3.45
CA ILE A 1066 15.16 23.78 -4.56
C ILE A 1066 14.93 22.40 -5.17
N GLU A 1067 14.68 21.39 -4.34
CA GLU A 1067 14.33 20.07 -4.83
C GLU A 1067 13.00 20.07 -5.61
N LEU A 1068 11.96 20.67 -5.04
CA LEU A 1068 10.65 20.78 -5.70
C LEU A 1068 10.79 21.48 -7.05
N ARG A 1069 11.56 22.58 -7.11
CA ARG A 1069 11.89 23.26 -8.37
C ARG A 1069 12.61 22.33 -9.35
N ASN A 1070 13.67 21.64 -8.92
CA ASN A 1070 14.45 20.75 -9.77
C ASN A 1070 13.60 19.61 -10.35
N GLN A 1071 12.73 19.01 -9.53
CA GLN A 1071 11.82 17.95 -9.97
C GLN A 1071 10.84 18.47 -11.03
N ILE A 1072 10.23 19.64 -10.79
CA ILE A 1072 9.32 20.29 -11.74
C ILE A 1072 10.04 20.61 -13.06
N GLN A 1073 11.24 21.22 -12.97
CA GLN A 1073 12.03 21.63 -14.13
C GLN A 1073 12.51 20.44 -14.97
N SER A 1074 12.94 19.35 -14.32
CA SER A 1074 13.39 18.15 -15.01
C SER A 1074 12.27 17.40 -15.72
N GLU A 1075 11.03 17.45 -15.20
CA GLU A 1075 9.89 16.69 -15.74
C GLU A 1075 9.08 17.49 -16.77
N LEU A 1076 9.06 18.83 -16.66
CA LEU A 1076 8.25 19.69 -17.50
C LEU A 1076 9.04 20.55 -18.48
N GLU A 1077 10.38 20.53 -18.42
CA GLU A 1077 11.28 21.35 -19.27
C GLU A 1077 11.00 22.87 -19.19
N VAL A 1078 10.50 23.33 -18.04
CA VAL A 1078 10.12 24.73 -17.76
C VAL A 1078 10.98 25.33 -16.66
N ASP A 1079 11.20 26.64 -16.69
CA ASP A 1079 12.02 27.34 -15.68
C ASP A 1079 11.14 28.13 -14.70
N VAL A 1080 11.34 27.89 -13.40
CA VAL A 1080 10.63 28.60 -12.34
C VAL A 1080 11.65 29.25 -11.39
N PRO A 1081 11.66 30.59 -11.27
CA PRO A 1081 12.59 31.27 -10.37
C PRO A 1081 12.43 30.81 -8.92
N ILE A 1082 13.55 30.45 -8.27
CA ILE A 1082 13.55 29.97 -6.88
C ILE A 1082 13.01 31.00 -5.88
N THR A 1083 13.12 32.30 -6.21
CA THR A 1083 12.61 33.42 -5.40
C THR A 1083 11.11 33.29 -5.13
N LYS A 1084 10.34 32.75 -6.09
CA LYS A 1084 8.89 32.54 -5.92
C LYS A 1084 8.54 31.52 -4.85
N PHE A 1085 9.34 30.46 -4.71
CA PHE A 1085 9.16 29.49 -3.63
C PHE A 1085 9.48 30.12 -2.26
N MET A 1086 10.51 30.97 -2.19
CA MET A 1086 10.90 31.67 -0.96
C MET A 1086 9.86 32.72 -0.53
N GLU A 1087 9.28 33.44 -1.50
CA GLU A 1087 8.22 34.45 -1.29
C GLU A 1087 6.86 33.83 -0.93
N GLY A 1088 6.72 32.50 -0.98
CA GLY A 1088 5.50 31.80 -0.57
C GLY A 1088 4.48 31.61 -1.69
N ILE A 1089 4.91 31.17 -2.88
CA ILE A 1089 3.98 30.77 -3.95
C ILE A 1089 3.02 29.66 -3.48
N THR A 1090 1.76 29.73 -3.93
CA THR A 1090 0.76 28.67 -3.72
C THR A 1090 0.83 27.65 -4.85
N ILE A 1091 0.36 26.42 -4.62
CA ILE A 1091 0.32 25.40 -5.69
C ILE A 1091 -0.56 25.88 -6.85
N ALA A 1092 -1.71 26.49 -6.56
CA ALA A 1092 -2.59 27.02 -7.59
C ALA A 1092 -1.90 28.10 -8.46
N ALA A 1093 -1.15 29.02 -7.83
CA ALA A 1093 -0.41 30.06 -8.56
C ALA A 1093 0.72 29.46 -9.41
N LEU A 1094 1.46 28.49 -8.86
CA LEU A 1094 2.53 27.80 -9.57
C LEU A 1094 1.99 27.00 -10.76
N SER A 1095 0.90 26.25 -10.59
CA SER A 1095 0.27 25.49 -11.67
C SER A 1095 -0.21 26.38 -12.82
N ASN A 1096 -0.84 27.51 -12.52
CA ASN A 1096 -1.27 28.46 -13.55
C ASN A 1096 -0.07 29.02 -14.34
N GLU A 1097 1.02 29.38 -13.65
CA GLU A 1097 2.22 29.86 -14.32
C GLU A 1097 2.86 28.81 -15.24
N LEU A 1098 2.99 27.57 -14.76
CA LEU A 1098 3.49 26.46 -15.57
C LEU A 1098 2.59 26.19 -16.78
N ASN A 1099 1.28 26.27 -16.60
CA ASN A 1099 0.30 26.10 -17.67
C ASN A 1099 0.47 27.17 -18.77
N GLN A 1100 0.75 28.41 -18.38
CA GLN A 1100 1.04 29.51 -19.31
C GLN A 1100 2.36 29.31 -20.07
N GLN A 1101 3.44 28.88 -19.39
CA GLN A 1101 4.74 28.65 -20.02
C GLN A 1101 4.68 27.50 -21.04
N LEU A 1102 4.03 26.38 -20.70
CA LEU A 1102 3.84 25.25 -21.61
C LEU A 1102 3.05 25.65 -22.87
N THR A 1103 2.06 26.54 -22.72
CA THR A 1103 1.27 27.07 -23.85
C THR A 1103 2.10 27.99 -24.77
N GLN A 1104 3.09 28.72 -24.24
CA GLN A 1104 4.00 29.56 -25.04
C GLN A 1104 5.05 28.74 -25.79
N SER A 1105 5.53 27.63 -25.18
CA SER A 1105 6.41 26.66 -25.84
C SER A 1105 5.71 25.97 -27.03
N ASP A 1106 4.45 25.54 -26.86
CA ASP A 1106 3.64 24.92 -27.93
C ASP A 1106 3.41 25.87 -29.14
N ARG A 1107 3.40 27.20 -28.91
CA ARG A 1107 3.26 28.21 -29.97
C ARG A 1107 4.55 28.48 -30.74
N THR A 1108 5.71 28.35 -30.10
CA THR A 1108 7.02 28.62 -30.70
C THR A 1108 7.54 27.46 -31.56
N ASP A 1109 7.21 26.22 -31.22
CA ASP A 1109 7.49 25.05 -32.09
C ASP A 1109 6.59 25.03 -33.34
N ASN A 1110 5.30 25.37 -33.19
CA ASN A 1110 4.36 25.48 -34.33
C ASN A 1110 4.68 26.65 -35.30
N THR A 1111 5.46 27.65 -34.89
CA THR A 1111 5.90 28.74 -35.78
C THR A 1111 7.18 28.40 -36.56
N LYS A 1112 8.00 27.46 -36.09
CA LYS A 1112 9.17 26.97 -36.84
C LYS A 1112 8.79 26.04 -37.98
N GLU A 1113 7.77 25.19 -37.81
CA GLU A 1113 7.27 24.32 -38.89
C GLU A 1113 6.52 25.06 -40.00
N LYS A 1114 5.96 26.26 -39.72
CA LYS A 1114 5.23 27.05 -40.72
C LYS A 1114 6.09 27.99 -41.59
N ASN A 1115 7.40 28.08 -41.36
CA ASN A 1115 8.28 29.02 -42.09
C ASN A 1115 9.09 28.38 -43.24
N TRP A 1116 8.77 27.14 -43.64
CA TRP A 1116 9.35 26.52 -44.84
C TRP A 1116 8.26 26.15 -45.84
N ILE A 1117 7.69 27.13 -46.56
CA ILE A 1117 7.13 26.97 -47.92
C ILE A 1117 7.11 28.35 -48.61
N GLU A 1118 7.86 28.41 -49.71
CA GLU A 1118 7.77 29.27 -50.91
C GLU A 1118 7.80 30.81 -50.79
N VAL A 1119 8.94 31.38 -51.16
CA VAL A 1119 8.97 32.60 -51.99
C VAL A 1119 9.61 32.22 -53.33
N GLU A 1120 8.79 32.07 -54.37
CA GLU A 1120 9.21 32.19 -55.77
C GLU A 1120 9.30 33.68 -56.14
N LEU A 1121 10.53 34.13 -56.40
CA LEU A 1121 11.03 35.15 -57.37
C LEU A 1121 12.25 35.90 -56.84
#